data_AF-A0A843BQ02-F1
#
_entry.id   AF-A0A843BQ02-F1
#
_cell.length_a   1.000
_cell.length_b   1.000
_cell.length_c   1.000
_cell.angle_alpha   90.00
_cell.angle_beta   90.00
_cell.angle_gamma   90.00
#
_symmetry.space_group_name_H-M   'P 1'
#
loop_
_entity.id
_entity.type
_entity.pdbx_description
1 polymer ?
#
loop_
_entity_poly.entity_id
_entity_poly.type
_entity_poly.pdbx_seq_one_letter_code
_entity_poly.pdbx_strand_id
1 'polypeptide(L)'
;MPKVTYEPISAKDALKQIKDLCSIIVDLAYSSIIYEDKGLADEVKELRDLAVKLNYLLTMSLQVAVRDGRDAQATLPLVVMGQASKDIANSATDISNVLLKGFTVHQTIKDLSQRVARDLMRGKISEESILKGYAIKDITEKMNYSVTIYGLRQDGKWKIKPDQTIQIKAGDIILASGSSSGISLLKLLVGGTAEEISPPEEEEEDPSEESLADNIVDYLIALKDTSEVMVDLAYGAVLYNNKELAQLVTNMEKRVDTIRNKAEIAVLRLSKTPTEDISALQGLIRIIEATENISDSANQIAKTVLAELPSHPIIELVVEESTENIFEMLVEESSLIVEKTVPAGNYLDEFGIRVLAIKRSGGHYFKPRRRTKIHVGDTIIFTGLRDACNAFQQREVEAVEEKEAEIEASKKAAKKVVDEVVEKVSEEVSEVTAKEASKKTVKEAASKAAEKATEKASKKAASEAAVEVAESVTKKMTDKIVSEVVKETTKTKKDGTPAMKEETKKVVQDAAENAAKKTVEDSRKKVEQAAKEAAEDTIEEESDKVIKKVTKAAEKKATEEVEAVVKDAVKTDTERAAKKAATEAIKETSTVEEHEKIITDAATEAAKGVAEKSAERAVERSGKRVATKAAEEAAMEAAEKETKKVAKKAAKEAAEVVAEKMLEKEVKEAVQKAAEKAADQATKEEK
;
A
#
# COMPACT_ATOMS: atom_id res chain seq x y z
N MET A 1 56.53 17.26 34.86
CA MET A 1 55.34 17.39 35.72
C MET A 1 55.67 18.04 37.06
N PRO A 2 54.90 19.03 37.50
CA PRO A 2 54.99 19.60 38.85
C PRO A 2 54.50 18.63 39.93
N LYS A 3 54.84 18.90 41.20
CA LYS A 3 54.40 18.12 42.37
C LYS A 3 52.87 18.18 42.47
N VAL A 4 52.21 17.02 42.50
CA VAL A 4 50.75 16.93 42.63
C VAL A 4 50.37 16.97 44.11
N THR A 5 49.48 17.89 44.47
CA THR A 5 48.85 17.98 45.79
C THR A 5 47.35 17.82 45.63
N TYR A 6 46.67 17.39 46.70
CA TYR A 6 45.22 17.33 46.70
C TYR A 6 44.61 18.72 46.48
N GLU A 7 43.70 18.81 45.50
CA GLU A 7 42.83 19.96 45.26
C GLU A 7 41.39 19.42 45.21
N PRO A 8 40.41 20.09 45.85
CA PRO A 8 39.04 19.60 45.87
C PRO A 8 38.44 19.66 44.47
N ILE A 9 38.14 18.49 43.90
CA ILE A 9 37.40 18.31 42.65
C ILE A 9 36.40 17.18 42.85
N SER A 10 35.21 17.28 42.28
CA SER A 10 34.27 16.16 42.32
C SER A 10 34.77 15.03 41.41
N ALA A 11 34.54 13.78 41.79
CA ALA A 11 34.89 12.64 40.93
C ALA A 11 34.15 12.69 39.58
N LYS A 12 32.94 13.27 39.55
CA LYS A 12 32.18 13.56 38.32
C LYS A 12 32.95 14.50 37.40
N ASP A 13 33.36 15.68 37.89
CA ASP A 13 34.01 16.69 37.07
C ASP A 13 35.39 16.22 36.59
N ALA A 14 36.14 15.52 37.45
CA ALA A 14 37.41 14.94 37.07
C ALA A 14 37.26 13.92 35.94
N LEU A 15 36.31 12.97 36.08
CA LEU A 15 36.09 11.92 35.09
C LEU A 15 35.56 12.46 33.76
N LYS A 16 34.63 13.43 33.81
CA LYS A 16 34.14 14.14 32.61
C LYS A 16 35.28 14.81 31.86
N GLN A 17 36.14 15.57 32.55
CA GLN A 17 37.27 16.25 31.92
C GLN A 17 38.27 15.26 31.32
N ILE A 18 38.54 14.15 32.02
CA ILE A 18 39.41 13.09 31.51
C ILE A 18 38.84 12.49 30.22
N LYS A 19 37.54 12.14 30.19
CA LYS A 19 36.86 11.61 28.99
C LYS A 19 36.99 12.57 27.81
N ASP A 20 36.64 13.83 28.02
CA ASP A 20 36.70 14.87 26.97
C ASP A 20 38.13 15.10 26.46
N LEU A 21 39.13 15.03 27.34
CA LEU A 21 40.53 15.18 26.95
C LEU A 21 41.03 14.00 26.10
N CYS A 22 40.65 12.76 26.42
CA CYS A 22 41.13 11.58 25.68
C CYS A 22 40.85 11.67 24.18
N SER A 23 39.61 11.98 23.78
CA SER A 23 39.26 12.08 22.36
C SER A 23 40.08 13.16 21.66
N ILE A 24 40.25 14.33 22.30
CA ILE A 24 41.02 15.46 21.74
C ILE A 24 42.51 15.13 21.63
N ILE A 25 43.09 14.45 22.63
CA ILE A 25 44.52 14.09 22.63
C ILE A 25 44.81 13.11 21.50
N VAL A 26 43.92 12.13 21.22
CA VAL A 26 44.08 11.18 20.12
C VAL A 26 44.04 11.90 18.77
N ASP A 27 43.05 12.76 18.55
CA ASP A 27 42.93 13.55 17.31
C ASP A 27 44.15 14.46 17.08
N LEU A 28 44.59 15.15 18.13
CA LEU A 28 45.78 16.00 18.09
C LEU A 28 47.05 15.21 17.87
N ALA A 29 47.17 14.00 18.42
CA ALA A 29 48.34 13.17 18.25
C ALA A 29 48.54 12.79 16.78
N TYR A 30 47.50 12.28 16.12
CA TYR A 30 47.55 12.02 14.67
C TYR A 30 47.75 13.31 13.88
N SER A 31 47.07 14.41 14.24
CA SER A 31 47.25 15.71 13.58
C SER A 31 48.70 16.18 13.65
N SER A 32 49.38 16.02 14.79
CA SER A 32 50.76 16.43 14.98
C SER A 32 51.74 15.69 14.06
N ILE A 33 51.48 14.39 13.83
CA ILE A 33 52.29 13.55 12.95
C ILE A 33 51.96 13.81 11.49
N ILE A 34 50.68 13.94 11.15
CA ILE A 34 50.19 14.21 9.80
C ILE A 34 50.71 15.56 9.28
N TYR A 35 50.67 16.61 10.10
CA TYR A 35 51.11 17.95 9.72
C TYR A 35 52.58 18.24 10.09
N GLU A 36 53.29 17.25 10.63
CA GLU A 36 54.67 17.38 11.14
C GLU A 36 54.86 18.62 12.07
N ASP A 37 53.83 18.97 12.86
CA ASP A 37 53.82 20.17 13.72
C ASP A 37 54.27 19.83 15.15
N LYS A 38 55.53 20.17 15.46
CA LYS A 38 56.10 19.98 16.80
C LYS A 38 55.37 20.76 17.89
N GLY A 39 54.79 21.92 17.56
CA GLY A 39 54.01 22.70 18.52
C GLY A 39 52.72 21.99 18.92
N LEU A 40 52.08 21.30 17.98
CA LEU A 40 50.94 20.42 18.31
C LEU A 40 51.38 19.20 19.13
N ALA A 41 52.53 18.61 18.80
CA ALA A 41 53.06 17.48 19.55
C ALA A 41 53.41 17.86 21.01
N ASP A 42 53.93 19.07 21.24
CA ASP A 42 54.16 19.60 22.58
C ASP A 42 52.84 19.86 23.33
N GLU A 43 51.82 20.38 22.66
CA GLU A 43 50.50 20.58 23.23
C GLU A 43 49.82 19.25 23.64
N VAL A 44 49.94 18.20 22.83
CA VAL A 44 49.49 16.82 23.18
C VAL A 44 50.07 16.39 24.52
N LYS A 45 51.36 16.66 24.74
CA LYS A 45 52.04 16.33 25.99
C LYS A 45 51.55 17.18 27.17
N GLU A 46 51.20 18.45 26.97
CA GLU A 46 50.60 19.30 28.00
C GLU A 46 49.21 18.79 28.42
N LEU A 47 48.38 18.42 27.44
CA LEU A 47 47.05 17.85 27.71
C LEU A 47 47.13 16.47 28.38
N ARG A 48 48.09 15.63 27.98
CA ARG A 48 48.38 14.39 28.71
C ARG A 48 48.73 14.71 30.15
N ASP A 49 49.60 15.69 30.38
CA ASP A 49 50.02 16.06 31.74
C ASP A 49 48.81 16.49 32.59
N LEU A 50 47.85 17.20 31.99
CA LEU A 50 46.56 17.52 32.61
C LEU A 50 45.70 16.29 32.89
N ALA A 51 45.54 15.37 31.93
CA ALA A 51 44.78 14.14 32.10
C ALA A 51 45.34 13.27 33.25
N VAL A 52 46.68 13.19 33.36
CA VAL A 52 47.35 12.52 34.48
C VAL A 52 47.07 13.22 35.81
N LYS A 53 47.17 14.57 35.86
CA LYS A 53 46.83 15.33 37.08
C LYS A 53 45.39 15.06 37.51
N LEU A 54 44.44 15.12 36.57
CA LEU A 54 43.02 14.86 36.85
C LEU A 54 42.79 13.44 37.36
N ASN A 55 43.46 12.42 36.80
CA ASN A 55 43.36 11.05 37.28
C ASN A 55 43.88 10.91 38.72
N TYR A 56 44.97 11.59 39.08
CA TYR A 56 45.44 11.63 40.47
C TYR A 56 44.43 12.29 41.40
N LEU A 57 43.83 13.41 40.99
CA LEU A 57 42.80 14.09 41.78
C LEU A 57 41.53 13.24 41.92
N LEU A 58 41.10 12.56 40.85
CA LEU A 58 40.01 11.58 40.87
C LEU A 58 40.31 10.48 41.89
N THR A 59 41.49 9.86 41.78
CA THR A 59 41.92 8.77 42.67
C THR A 59 41.95 9.21 44.13
N MET A 60 42.55 10.37 44.43
CA MET A 60 42.56 10.90 45.80
C MET A 60 41.15 11.21 46.32
N SER A 61 40.28 11.79 45.49
CA SER A 61 38.90 12.12 45.87
C SER A 61 38.09 10.86 46.17
N LEU A 62 38.27 9.80 45.37
CA LEU A 62 37.65 8.50 45.62
C LEU A 62 38.20 7.85 46.89
N GLN A 63 39.53 7.88 47.11
CA GLN A 63 40.15 7.33 48.31
C GLN A 63 39.66 7.99 49.61
N VAL A 64 39.45 9.31 49.58
CA VAL A 64 38.88 10.04 50.73
C VAL A 64 37.39 9.71 50.94
N ALA A 65 36.67 9.41 49.86
CA ALA A 65 35.24 9.09 49.91
C ALA A 65 34.94 7.65 50.37
N VAL A 66 35.81 6.69 50.05
CA VAL A 66 35.64 5.26 50.35
C VAL A 66 35.83 4.99 51.85
N ARG A 67 34.82 4.40 52.51
CA ARG A 67 34.86 4.09 53.95
C ARG A 67 34.85 2.61 54.26
N ASP A 68 34.26 1.79 53.39
CA ASP A 68 34.16 0.35 53.56
C ASP A 68 34.40 -0.42 52.23
N GLY A 69 34.34 -1.76 52.31
CA GLY A 69 34.55 -2.62 51.14
C GLY A 69 33.47 -2.48 50.07
N ARG A 70 32.24 -2.07 50.43
CA ARG A 70 31.15 -1.83 49.46
C ARG A 70 31.39 -0.53 48.72
N ASP A 71 31.81 0.52 49.41
CA ASP A 71 32.22 1.79 48.77
C ASP A 71 33.39 1.55 47.80
N ALA A 72 34.37 0.73 48.21
CA ALA A 72 35.51 0.37 47.36
C ALA A 72 35.05 -0.38 46.10
N GLN A 73 34.11 -1.32 46.23
CA GLN A 73 33.56 -2.04 45.10
C GLN A 73 32.75 -1.11 44.18
N ALA A 74 31.93 -0.22 44.74
CA ALA A 74 31.09 0.74 44.03
C ALA A 74 31.90 1.78 43.22
N THR A 75 33.07 2.16 43.73
CA THR A 75 33.94 3.16 43.07
C THR A 75 34.95 2.57 42.10
N LEU A 76 35.09 1.24 42.06
CA LEU A 76 36.09 0.56 41.24
C LEU A 76 35.98 0.90 39.74
N PRO A 77 34.79 0.95 39.11
CA PRO A 77 34.69 1.34 37.70
C PRO A 77 35.24 2.75 37.43
N LEU A 78 35.02 3.70 38.35
CA LEU A 78 35.52 5.07 38.21
C LEU A 78 37.06 5.12 38.22
N VAL A 79 37.68 4.30 39.08
CA VAL A 79 39.15 4.15 39.13
C VAL A 79 39.66 3.54 37.84
N VAL A 80 39.04 2.45 37.37
CA VAL A 80 39.46 1.76 36.13
C VAL A 80 39.32 2.68 34.93
N MET A 81 38.21 3.41 34.82
CA MET A 81 38.02 4.41 33.77
C MET A 81 39.12 5.47 33.81
N GLY A 82 39.30 6.18 34.93
CA GLY A 82 40.31 7.23 35.03
C GLY A 82 41.72 6.75 34.69
N GLN A 83 42.07 5.53 35.12
CA GLN A 83 43.35 4.90 34.85
C GLN A 83 43.53 4.56 33.36
N ALA A 84 42.54 3.90 32.76
CA ALA A 84 42.58 3.54 31.34
C ALA A 84 42.55 4.78 30.43
N SER A 85 41.78 5.81 30.78
CA SER A 85 41.80 7.10 30.08
C SER A 85 43.18 7.77 30.13
N LYS A 86 43.84 7.72 31.29
CA LYS A 86 45.22 8.19 31.46
C LYS A 86 46.19 7.37 30.60
N ASP A 87 45.96 6.07 30.45
CA ASP A 87 46.76 5.21 29.58
C ASP A 87 46.53 5.54 28.09
N ILE A 88 45.30 5.77 27.65
CA ILE A 88 44.98 6.30 26.31
C ILE A 88 45.75 7.60 26.03
N ALA A 89 45.75 8.55 26.97
CA ALA A 89 46.45 9.82 26.81
C ALA A 89 47.99 9.64 26.71
N ASN A 90 48.55 8.69 27.45
CA ASN A 90 49.96 8.33 27.34
C ASN A 90 50.28 7.72 25.97
N SER A 91 49.49 6.76 25.51
CA SER A 91 49.67 6.10 24.22
C SER A 91 49.52 7.09 23.06
N ALA A 92 48.53 7.99 23.10
CA ALA A 92 48.41 9.07 22.14
C ALA A 92 49.63 10.00 22.14
N THR A 93 50.20 10.29 23.31
CA THR A 93 51.47 11.06 23.38
C THR A 93 52.64 10.29 22.77
N ASP A 94 52.64 8.97 22.81
CA ASP A 94 53.68 8.15 22.17
C ASP A 94 53.64 8.20 20.65
N ILE A 95 52.47 8.42 20.05
CA ILE A 95 52.33 8.77 18.63
C ILE A 95 53.07 10.10 18.35
N SER A 96 52.76 11.17 19.07
CA SER A 96 53.43 12.48 18.93
C SER A 96 54.92 12.46 19.28
N ASN A 97 55.34 11.55 20.17
CA ASN A 97 56.74 11.39 20.55
C ASN A 97 57.62 10.94 19.38
N VAL A 98 57.06 10.35 18.33
CA VAL A 98 57.80 10.05 17.10
C VAL A 98 58.40 11.35 16.54
N LEU A 99 57.63 12.43 16.50
CA LEU A 99 58.10 13.73 16.03
C LEU A 99 59.00 14.45 17.06
N LEU A 100 58.65 14.41 18.35
CA LEU A 100 59.42 15.11 19.40
C LEU A 100 60.79 14.48 19.65
N LYS A 101 60.91 13.15 19.53
CA LYS A 101 62.18 12.43 19.70
C LYS A 101 63.04 12.44 18.43
N GLY A 102 62.58 13.10 17.35
CA GLY A 102 63.36 13.33 16.14
C GLY A 102 63.41 12.16 15.17
N PHE A 103 62.45 11.23 15.23
CA PHE A 103 62.31 10.20 14.20
C PHE A 103 61.85 10.86 12.89
N THR A 104 62.35 10.35 11.76
CA THR A 104 61.89 10.76 10.43
C THR A 104 60.45 10.27 10.23
N VAL A 105 59.54 11.13 9.76
CA VAL A 105 58.18 10.71 9.42
C VAL A 105 58.21 10.01 8.06
N HIS A 106 57.80 8.74 8.04
CA HIS A 106 57.81 7.90 6.83
C HIS A 106 56.76 8.38 5.80
N GLN A 107 57.02 8.19 4.51
CA GLN A 107 56.12 8.63 3.42
C GLN A 107 54.70 8.07 3.55
N THR A 108 54.55 6.81 3.99
CA THR A 108 53.26 6.17 4.32
C THR A 108 52.37 7.01 5.25
N ILE A 109 52.94 7.81 6.17
CA ILE A 109 52.16 8.69 7.05
C ILE A 109 51.64 9.92 6.28
N LYS A 110 52.37 10.39 5.27
CA LYS A 110 51.89 11.44 4.36
C LYS A 110 50.78 10.90 3.46
N ASP A 111 50.91 9.67 3.01
CA ASP A 111 49.88 9.00 2.21
C ASP A 111 48.64 8.70 3.07
N LEU A 112 48.83 8.36 4.35
CA LEU A 112 47.78 8.28 5.37
C LEU A 112 47.04 9.62 5.48
N SER A 113 47.76 10.75 5.53
CA SER A 113 47.13 12.08 5.52
C SER A 113 46.19 12.26 4.34
N GLN A 114 46.61 11.86 3.13
CA GLN A 114 45.76 12.00 1.94
C GLN A 114 44.45 11.20 2.01
N ARG A 115 44.46 10.06 2.70
CA ARG A 115 43.32 9.14 2.79
C ARG A 115 42.47 9.36 4.03
N VAL A 116 43.06 9.88 5.13
CA VAL A 116 42.41 10.12 6.44
C VAL A 116 41.95 11.58 6.62
N ALA A 117 42.50 12.56 5.89
CA ALA A 117 42.14 13.99 5.99
C ALA A 117 40.72 14.34 5.49
N ARG A 118 39.83 13.35 5.35
CA ARG A 118 38.40 13.58 5.10
C ARG A 118 37.70 14.07 6.37
N ASP A 119 38.12 13.60 7.55
CA ASP A 119 37.44 13.92 8.81
C ASP A 119 38.27 14.85 9.73
N LEU A 120 39.47 15.24 9.30
CA LEU A 120 40.37 16.18 9.98
C LEU A 120 40.85 17.27 9.02
N MET A 121 40.99 18.50 9.51
CA MET A 121 41.41 19.66 8.74
C MET A 121 42.31 20.59 9.54
N ARG A 122 43.35 21.10 8.88
CA ARG A 122 44.09 22.30 9.25
C ARG A 122 43.80 23.40 8.23
N GLY A 123 43.38 24.57 8.70
CA GLY A 123 43.07 25.71 7.82
C GLY A 123 43.57 27.03 8.38
N LYS A 124 44.23 27.84 7.53
CA LYS A 124 44.60 29.22 7.88
C LYS A 124 43.55 30.19 7.37
N ILE A 125 42.92 30.94 8.27
CA ILE A 125 41.87 31.90 7.96
C ILE A 125 42.45 33.02 7.09
N SER A 126 41.96 33.14 5.86
CA SER A 126 42.40 34.19 4.94
C SER A 126 41.79 35.54 5.27
N GLU A 127 42.33 36.59 4.64
CA GLU A 127 41.76 37.92 4.71
C GLU A 127 40.44 38.05 3.94
N GLU A 128 40.08 37.07 3.13
CA GLU A 128 38.84 37.04 2.36
C GLU A 128 37.81 36.10 3.00
N SER A 129 38.19 35.35 4.04
CA SER A 129 37.33 34.38 4.69
C SER A 129 36.06 35.01 5.27
N ILE A 130 34.92 34.40 4.98
CA ILE A 130 33.64 34.80 5.57
C ILE A 130 33.53 34.46 7.06
N LEU A 131 34.43 33.62 7.58
CA LEU A 131 34.44 33.18 8.98
C LEU A 131 35.01 34.26 9.92
N LYS A 132 35.62 35.33 9.38
CA LYS A 132 36.17 36.41 10.19
C LYS A 132 35.09 37.10 11.03
N GLY A 133 35.38 37.27 12.32
CA GLY A 133 34.48 37.92 13.27
C GLY A 133 33.35 37.02 13.79
N TYR A 134 33.17 35.82 13.23
CA TYR A 134 32.26 34.83 13.81
C TYR A 134 32.86 34.21 15.07
N ALA A 135 32.00 33.97 16.07
CA ALA A 135 32.38 33.14 17.20
C ALA A 135 32.43 31.66 16.78
N ILE A 136 33.26 30.86 17.45
CA ILE A 136 33.37 29.42 17.18
C ILE A 136 32.01 28.73 17.28
N LYS A 137 31.21 29.09 18.28
CA LYS A 137 29.83 28.60 18.44
C LYS A 137 29.00 28.83 17.17
N ASP A 138 29.00 30.06 16.66
CA ASP A 138 28.19 30.44 15.50
C ASP A 138 28.60 29.65 14.25
N ILE A 139 29.90 29.36 14.10
CA ILE A 139 30.40 28.55 12.99
C ILE A 139 29.90 27.12 13.12
N THR A 140 30.06 26.51 14.29
CA THR A 140 29.57 25.15 14.55
C THR A 140 28.05 25.06 14.34
N GLU A 141 27.26 26.01 14.84
CA GLU A 141 25.80 26.02 14.67
C GLU A 141 25.38 26.25 13.20
N LYS A 142 26.00 27.19 12.48
CA LYS A 142 25.69 27.46 11.07
C LYS A 142 26.11 26.34 10.12
N MET A 143 27.10 25.56 10.53
CA MET A 143 27.52 24.33 9.86
C MET A 143 26.68 23.13 10.33
N ASN A 144 25.58 23.36 11.05
CA ASN A 144 24.69 22.36 11.60
C ASN A 144 25.42 21.28 12.42
N TYR A 145 26.44 21.67 13.17
CA TYR A 145 27.24 20.78 14.02
C TYR A 145 28.05 19.72 13.26
N SER A 146 28.14 19.83 11.92
CA SER A 146 28.93 18.91 11.08
C SER A 146 30.45 19.00 11.28
N VAL A 147 30.92 20.05 11.95
CA VAL A 147 32.33 20.30 12.26
C VAL A 147 32.54 20.80 13.69
N THR A 148 33.60 20.31 14.32
CA THR A 148 34.09 20.69 15.65
C THR A 148 35.47 21.32 15.51
N ILE A 149 35.61 22.59 15.88
CA ILE A 149 36.92 23.26 15.97
C ILE A 149 37.53 22.93 17.33
N TYR A 150 38.53 22.05 17.35
CA TYR A 150 39.19 21.59 18.58
C TYR A 150 40.53 22.27 18.84
N GLY A 151 41.11 22.96 17.85
CA GLY A 151 42.34 23.72 18.01
C GLY A 151 42.27 25.07 17.31
N LEU A 152 42.78 26.11 17.97
CA LEU A 152 42.92 27.45 17.40
C LEU A 152 44.31 28.00 17.70
N ARG A 153 45.11 28.27 16.67
CA ARG A 153 46.34 29.04 16.77
C ARG A 153 46.06 30.51 16.52
N GLN A 154 46.15 31.29 17.57
CA GLN A 154 45.95 32.74 17.53
C GLN A 154 47.13 33.41 18.24
N ASP A 155 47.69 34.46 17.63
CA ASP A 155 48.87 35.18 18.13
C ASP A 155 50.08 34.25 18.38
N GLY A 156 50.24 33.23 17.52
CA GLY A 156 51.33 32.26 17.56
C GLY A 156 51.20 31.14 18.59
N LYS A 157 50.19 31.18 19.47
CA LYS A 157 49.92 30.17 20.51
C LYS A 157 48.72 29.29 20.17
N TRP A 158 48.82 28.00 20.47
CA TRP A 158 47.69 27.09 20.37
C TRP A 158 46.74 27.27 21.56
N LYS A 159 45.45 27.21 21.28
CA LYS A 159 44.35 27.11 22.23
C LYS A 159 43.60 25.83 21.89
N ILE A 160 43.75 24.79 22.70
CA ILE A 160 43.01 23.53 22.53
C ILE A 160 41.67 23.62 23.24
N LYS A 161 40.62 23.08 22.60
CA LYS A 161 39.22 23.23 22.99
C LYS A 161 38.91 24.72 23.26
N PRO A 162 39.10 25.59 22.24
CA PRO A 162 38.94 27.02 22.42
C PRO A 162 37.53 27.36 22.93
N ASP A 163 37.44 28.39 23.77
CA ASP A 163 36.16 28.89 24.27
C ASP A 163 35.25 29.26 23.09
N GLN A 164 33.99 28.83 23.18
CA GLN A 164 33.01 28.92 22.11
C GLN A 164 32.63 30.38 21.75
N THR A 165 32.93 31.33 22.63
CA THR A 165 32.72 32.78 22.42
C THR A 165 33.87 33.48 21.70
N ILE A 166 35.02 32.80 21.52
CA ILE A 166 36.18 33.38 20.83
C ILE A 166 35.82 33.66 19.38
N GLN A 167 36.09 34.89 18.94
CA GLN A 167 35.96 35.29 17.54
C GLN A 167 37.21 34.95 16.74
N ILE A 168 36.98 34.37 15.56
CA ILE A 168 38.05 34.02 14.63
C ILE A 168 38.54 35.26 13.88
N LYS A 169 39.87 35.41 13.76
CA LYS A 169 40.53 36.52 13.07
C LYS A 169 41.25 36.04 11.82
N ALA A 170 41.51 36.96 10.89
CA ALA A 170 42.41 36.69 9.77
C ALA A 170 43.79 36.28 10.28
N GLY A 171 44.40 35.30 9.63
CA GLY A 171 45.70 34.74 10.00
C GLY A 171 45.66 33.66 11.09
N ASP A 172 44.54 33.48 11.78
CA ASP A 172 44.36 32.38 12.72
C ASP A 172 44.48 31.03 11.99
N ILE A 173 44.98 30.00 12.67
CA ILE A 173 44.99 28.62 12.16
C ILE A 173 44.01 27.80 12.98
N ILE A 174 43.04 27.17 12.32
CA ILE A 174 42.10 26.25 12.97
C ILE A 174 42.49 24.80 12.70
N LEU A 175 42.27 23.96 13.70
CA LEU A 175 42.16 22.52 13.57
C LEU A 175 40.72 22.13 13.81
N ALA A 176 40.14 21.41 12.86
CA ALA A 176 38.76 20.99 12.91
C ALA A 176 38.63 19.51 12.56
N SER A 177 37.72 18.83 13.24
CA SER A 177 37.28 17.47 12.91
C SER A 177 35.80 17.49 12.56
N GLY A 178 35.32 16.55 11.78
CA GLY A 178 33.92 16.56 11.37
C GLY A 178 33.58 15.57 10.28
N SER A 179 32.34 15.66 9.79
CA SER A 179 31.92 14.90 8.62
C SER A 179 32.70 15.34 7.38
N SER A 180 32.92 14.43 6.44
CA SER A 180 33.71 14.75 5.25
C SER A 180 33.08 15.88 4.42
N SER A 181 31.75 16.00 4.44
CA SER A 181 31.00 17.10 3.81
C SER A 181 31.18 18.42 4.57
N GLY A 182 31.07 18.40 5.91
CA GLY A 182 31.30 19.56 6.76
C GLY A 182 32.73 20.10 6.65
N ILE A 183 33.73 19.22 6.67
CA ILE A 183 35.14 19.58 6.47
C ILE A 183 35.37 20.15 5.07
N SER A 184 34.76 19.57 4.03
CA SER A 184 34.87 20.09 2.66
C SER A 184 34.28 21.49 2.52
N LEU A 185 33.13 21.74 3.14
CA LEU A 185 32.54 23.08 3.19
C LEU A 185 33.42 24.04 3.98
N LEU A 186 33.90 23.65 5.17
CA LEU A 186 34.77 24.48 6.00
C LEU A 186 36.05 24.88 5.26
N LYS A 187 36.64 23.98 4.46
CA LYS A 187 37.79 24.29 3.57
C LYS A 187 37.48 25.44 2.62
N LEU A 188 36.30 25.48 2.01
CA LEU A 188 35.88 26.58 1.14
C LEU A 188 35.71 27.90 1.90
N LEU A 189 35.21 27.85 3.14
CA LEU A 189 34.92 29.05 3.94
C LEU A 189 36.18 29.72 4.51
N VAL A 190 37.26 28.97 4.71
CA VAL A 190 38.55 29.46 5.25
C VAL A 190 39.31 30.35 4.25
N GLY A 191 39.02 30.25 2.94
CA GLY A 191 39.32 31.27 1.94
C GLY A 191 40.78 31.49 1.52
N GLY A 192 41.74 30.68 1.96
CA GLY A 192 43.16 30.79 1.58
C GLY A 192 43.83 29.43 1.63
N THR A 193 44.91 29.25 0.85
CA THR A 193 45.61 27.96 0.58
C THR A 193 45.41 26.96 1.71
N ALA A 194 44.34 26.17 1.60
CA ALA A 194 44.32 24.87 2.24
C ALA A 194 45.57 24.19 1.69
N GLU A 195 46.41 23.60 2.53
CA GLU A 195 47.28 22.56 1.99
C GLU A 195 46.33 21.58 1.29
N GLU A 196 46.40 21.61 -0.04
CA GLU A 196 45.45 20.99 -0.94
C GLU A 196 45.68 19.48 -0.85
N ILE A 197 45.12 18.88 0.19
CA ILE A 197 44.87 17.45 0.20
C ILE A 197 43.54 17.30 -0.53
N SER A 198 43.63 17.29 -1.86
CA SER A 198 42.52 16.90 -2.71
C SER A 198 42.08 15.50 -2.25
N PRO A 199 40.80 15.28 -1.92
CA PRO A 199 40.33 13.92 -1.72
C PRO A 199 40.58 13.18 -3.04
N PRO A 200 41.29 12.02 -3.04
CA PRO A 200 41.31 11.21 -4.24
C PRO A 200 39.86 10.89 -4.60
N GLU A 201 39.51 11.06 -5.88
CA GLU A 201 38.31 10.46 -6.44
C GLU A 201 38.36 8.96 -6.11
N GLU A 202 37.22 8.37 -5.74
CA GLU A 202 37.15 6.93 -5.50
C GLU A 202 37.36 6.21 -6.82
N GLU A 203 38.61 6.03 -7.24
CA GLU A 203 38.93 5.14 -8.35
C GLU A 203 38.70 3.70 -7.88
N GLU A 204 37.86 3.01 -8.66
CA GLU A 204 37.66 1.58 -8.58
C GLU A 204 38.98 0.88 -8.95
N GLU A 205 39.74 0.42 -7.96
CA GLU A 205 40.77 -0.59 -8.21
C GLU A 205 40.43 -1.88 -7.45
N ASP A 206 40.11 -2.90 -8.24
CA ASP A 206 40.23 -4.31 -7.88
C ASP A 206 41.68 -4.55 -7.40
N PRO A 207 41.94 -5.21 -6.25
CA PRO A 207 43.29 -5.29 -5.68
C PRO A 207 44.18 -6.23 -6.52
N SER A 208 44.70 -5.73 -7.63
CA SER A 208 45.74 -6.37 -8.41
C SER A 208 47.09 -5.72 -8.09
N GLU A 209 47.90 -6.46 -7.32
CA GLU A 209 49.27 -6.13 -6.87
C GLU A 209 49.43 -4.77 -6.16
N GLU A 210 48.79 -4.62 -4.99
CA GLU A 210 49.04 -3.52 -4.04
C GLU A 210 50.53 -3.42 -3.68
N SER A 211 51.08 -2.19 -3.66
CA SER A 211 52.41 -1.97 -3.11
C SER A 211 52.42 -2.34 -1.62
N LEU A 212 53.57 -2.81 -1.12
CA LEU A 212 53.74 -3.09 0.32
C LEU A 212 53.48 -1.83 1.18
N ALA A 213 53.70 -0.63 0.63
CA ALA A 213 53.45 0.63 1.31
C ALA A 213 51.94 0.92 1.44
N ASP A 214 51.15 0.68 0.39
CA ASP A 214 49.69 0.88 0.40
C ASP A 214 49.01 -0.02 1.44
N ASN A 215 49.48 -1.26 1.54
CA ASN A 215 49.08 -2.19 2.59
C ASN A 215 49.33 -1.63 4.00
N ILE A 216 50.47 -0.98 4.24
CA ILE A 216 50.76 -0.36 5.56
C ILE A 216 49.83 0.82 5.80
N VAL A 217 49.56 1.67 4.79
CA VAL A 217 48.59 2.77 4.91
C VAL A 217 47.22 2.20 5.32
N ASP A 218 46.73 1.16 4.65
CA ASP A 218 45.45 0.53 4.96
C ASP A 218 45.39 -0.02 6.38
N TYR A 219 46.45 -0.68 6.84
CA TYR A 219 46.50 -1.15 8.22
C TYR A 219 46.53 -0.01 9.22
N LEU A 220 47.26 1.09 8.95
CA LEU A 220 47.28 2.27 9.82
C LEU A 220 45.91 2.96 9.89
N ILE A 221 45.21 3.09 8.76
CA ILE A 221 43.83 3.59 8.71
C ILE A 221 42.95 2.70 9.57
N ALA A 222 43.01 1.38 9.36
CA ALA A 222 42.18 0.44 10.10
C ALA A 222 42.48 0.46 11.60
N LEU A 223 43.74 0.58 12.02
CA LEU A 223 44.14 0.71 13.42
C LEU A 223 43.58 1.99 14.03
N LYS A 224 43.85 3.16 13.42
CA LYS A 224 43.36 4.45 13.88
C LYS A 224 41.85 4.42 14.06
N ASP A 225 41.14 4.10 12.98
CA ASP A 225 39.68 4.13 12.92
C ASP A 225 39.05 3.16 13.92
N THR A 226 39.61 1.96 14.05
CA THR A 226 39.07 0.97 14.99
C THR A 226 39.33 1.40 16.43
N SER A 227 40.52 1.94 16.74
CA SER A 227 40.86 2.40 18.08
C SER A 227 39.99 3.57 18.56
N GLU A 228 39.70 4.54 17.69
CA GLU A 228 38.81 5.68 17.98
C GLU A 228 37.39 5.21 18.30
N VAL A 229 36.83 4.35 17.44
CA VAL A 229 35.50 3.78 17.66
C VAL A 229 35.47 2.94 18.93
N MET A 230 36.53 2.19 19.24
CA MET A 230 36.62 1.42 20.48
C MET A 230 36.59 2.31 21.72
N VAL A 231 37.30 3.45 21.71
CA VAL A 231 37.29 4.41 22.83
C VAL A 231 35.87 4.92 23.05
N ASP A 232 35.21 5.40 21.99
CA ASP A 232 33.83 5.87 22.07
C ASP A 232 32.92 4.77 22.64
N LEU A 233 32.88 3.60 21.98
CA LEU A 233 32.02 2.48 22.38
C LEU A 233 32.32 1.98 23.79
N ALA A 234 33.57 2.03 24.26
CA ALA A 234 33.94 1.61 25.60
C ALA A 234 33.34 2.54 26.66
N TYR A 235 33.39 3.85 26.45
CA TYR A 235 32.66 4.78 27.30
C TYR A 235 31.16 4.52 27.20
N GLY A 236 30.59 4.41 25.99
CA GLY A 236 29.16 4.11 25.81
C GLY A 236 28.71 2.84 26.55
N ALA A 237 29.51 1.78 26.49
CA ALA A 237 29.24 0.53 27.19
C ALA A 237 29.15 0.73 28.71
N VAL A 238 30.08 1.47 29.31
CA VAL A 238 30.04 1.76 30.75
C VAL A 238 28.87 2.68 31.11
N LEU A 239 28.68 3.72 30.30
CA LEU A 239 27.66 4.74 30.50
C LEU A 239 26.24 4.17 30.50
N TYR A 240 25.95 3.23 29.60
CA TYR A 240 24.66 2.56 29.49
C TYR A 240 24.62 1.20 30.19
N ASN A 241 25.69 0.80 30.88
CA ASN A 241 25.87 -0.54 31.43
C ASN A 241 25.51 -1.64 30.39
N ASN A 242 25.92 -1.43 29.14
CA ASN A 242 25.53 -2.23 28.00
C ASN A 242 26.60 -3.32 27.74
N LYS A 243 26.31 -4.54 28.18
CA LYS A 243 27.18 -5.71 27.99
C LYS A 243 27.41 -6.05 26.53
N GLU A 244 26.45 -5.76 25.66
CA GLU A 244 26.58 -6.03 24.23
C GLU A 244 27.63 -5.10 23.61
N LEU A 245 27.57 -3.80 23.91
CA LEU A 245 28.61 -2.84 23.50
C LEU A 245 29.97 -3.18 24.11
N ALA A 246 29.99 -3.63 25.37
CA ALA A 246 31.24 -4.04 26.00
C ALA A 246 31.86 -5.26 25.31
N GLN A 247 31.05 -6.26 24.97
CA GLN A 247 31.47 -7.44 24.22
C GLN A 247 31.90 -7.09 22.81
N LEU A 248 31.24 -6.09 22.22
CA LEU A 248 31.59 -5.53 20.91
C LEU A 248 33.01 -4.96 20.92
N VAL A 249 33.35 -4.11 21.90
CA VAL A 249 34.71 -3.58 22.08
C VAL A 249 35.72 -4.70 22.28
N THR A 250 35.41 -5.72 23.10
CA THR A 250 36.29 -6.89 23.28
C THR A 250 36.56 -7.65 21.97
N ASN A 251 35.57 -7.72 21.07
CA ASN A 251 35.76 -8.35 19.76
C ASN A 251 36.58 -7.48 18.82
N MET A 252 36.43 -6.15 18.91
CA MET A 252 37.22 -5.19 18.15
C MET A 252 38.69 -5.22 18.55
N GLU A 253 39.01 -5.37 19.83
CA GLU A 253 40.41 -5.49 20.30
C GLU A 253 41.13 -6.68 19.65
N LYS A 254 40.51 -7.87 19.63
CA LYS A 254 41.06 -9.04 18.91
C LYS A 254 41.30 -8.78 17.42
N ARG A 255 40.46 -7.95 16.82
CA ARG A 255 40.63 -7.52 15.42
C ARG A 255 41.81 -6.56 15.30
N VAL A 256 41.95 -5.61 16.22
CA VAL A 256 43.10 -4.69 16.31
C VAL A 256 44.39 -5.50 16.43
N ASP A 257 44.47 -6.50 17.30
CA ASP A 257 45.64 -7.40 17.41
C ASP A 257 46.02 -8.03 16.07
N THR A 258 45.01 -8.50 15.34
CA THR A 258 45.21 -9.12 14.02
C THR A 258 45.74 -8.10 13.01
N ILE A 259 45.20 -6.88 13.02
CA ILE A 259 45.64 -5.79 12.15
C ILE A 259 47.06 -5.36 12.51
N ARG A 260 47.36 -5.17 13.80
CA ARG A 260 48.69 -4.84 14.32
C ARG A 260 49.75 -5.83 13.82
N ASN A 261 49.50 -7.13 14.03
CA ASN A 261 50.43 -8.17 13.60
C ASN A 261 50.71 -8.12 12.09
N LYS A 262 49.68 -7.87 11.27
CA LYS A 262 49.85 -7.71 9.81
C LYS A 262 50.63 -6.45 9.46
N ALA A 263 50.34 -5.32 10.13
CA ALA A 263 51.02 -4.05 9.94
C ALA A 263 52.52 -4.16 10.26
N GLU A 264 52.88 -4.76 11.40
CA GLU A 264 54.27 -5.00 11.80
C GLU A 264 55.01 -5.88 10.79
N ILE A 265 54.39 -6.98 10.33
CA ILE A 265 54.97 -7.83 9.29
C ILE A 265 55.18 -7.06 7.99
N ALA A 266 54.25 -6.19 7.60
CA ALA A 266 54.38 -5.37 6.41
C ALA A 266 55.55 -4.37 6.53
N VAL A 267 55.70 -3.71 7.69
CA VAL A 267 56.84 -2.82 7.98
C VAL A 267 58.18 -3.59 7.96
N LEU A 268 58.23 -4.80 8.54
CA LEU A 268 59.42 -5.66 8.51
C LEU A 268 59.75 -6.19 7.11
N ARG A 269 58.76 -6.31 6.22
CA ARG A 269 59.00 -6.62 4.80
C ARG A 269 59.56 -5.41 4.08
N LEU A 270 59.00 -4.22 4.34
CA LEU A 270 59.47 -2.96 3.78
C LEU A 270 60.92 -2.67 4.16
N SER A 271 61.35 -3.05 5.37
CA SER A 271 62.74 -2.89 5.82
C SER A 271 63.78 -3.71 5.03
N LYS A 272 63.35 -4.63 4.16
CA LYS A 272 64.25 -5.35 3.25
C LYS A 272 64.65 -4.50 2.04
N THR A 273 63.91 -3.41 1.78
CA THR A 273 64.22 -2.47 0.71
C THR A 273 65.40 -1.58 1.15
N PRO A 274 66.56 -1.63 0.46
CA PRO A 274 67.78 -0.94 0.93
C PRO A 274 67.69 0.59 0.99
N THR A 275 66.70 1.19 0.33
CA THR A 275 66.48 2.64 0.30
C THR A 275 65.69 3.17 1.50
N GLU A 276 65.11 2.29 2.30
CA GLU A 276 64.25 2.69 3.42
C GLU A 276 65.04 3.15 4.64
N ASP A 277 64.56 4.21 5.29
CA ASP A 277 65.14 4.71 6.54
C ASP A 277 64.64 3.87 7.72
N ILE A 278 65.55 3.11 8.35
CA ILE A 278 65.26 2.29 9.53
C ILE A 278 64.66 3.13 10.66
N SER A 279 65.09 4.39 10.83
CA SER A 279 64.53 5.30 11.84
C SER A 279 63.07 5.63 11.54
N ALA A 280 62.73 5.85 10.27
CA ALA A 280 61.36 6.10 9.83
C ALA A 280 60.46 4.87 10.02
N LEU A 281 60.96 3.68 9.68
CA LEU A 281 60.25 2.42 9.91
C LEU A 281 60.06 2.13 11.40
N GLN A 282 61.04 2.45 12.25
CA GLN A 282 60.89 2.39 13.70
C GLN A 282 59.79 3.35 14.20
N GLY A 283 59.69 4.55 13.60
CA GLY A 283 58.60 5.48 13.85
C GLY A 283 57.23 4.88 13.57
N LEU A 284 57.08 4.17 12.44
CA LEU A 284 55.83 3.46 12.09
C LEU A 284 55.45 2.40 13.11
N ILE A 285 56.40 1.55 13.53
CA ILE A 285 56.15 0.50 14.53
C ILE A 285 55.65 1.11 15.84
N ARG A 286 56.24 2.24 16.27
CA ARG A 286 55.81 2.94 17.49
C ARG A 286 54.40 3.51 17.38
N ILE A 287 54.02 4.03 16.22
CA ILE A 287 52.64 4.51 16.00
C ILE A 287 51.67 3.33 16.05
N ILE A 288 52.01 2.21 15.41
CA ILE A 288 51.21 0.97 15.42
C ILE A 288 51.01 0.46 16.86
N GLU A 289 52.09 0.34 17.63
CA GLU A 289 52.07 -0.10 19.03
C GLU A 289 51.26 0.86 19.91
N ALA A 290 51.46 2.17 19.76
CA ALA A 290 50.70 3.16 20.51
C ALA A 290 49.20 3.10 20.20
N THR A 291 48.82 2.86 18.94
CA THR A 291 47.41 2.76 18.52
C THR A 291 46.73 1.51 19.08
N GLU A 292 47.47 0.39 19.19
CA GLU A 292 46.95 -0.82 19.82
C GLU A 292 46.81 -0.65 21.34
N ASN A 293 47.76 0.00 22.01
CA ASN A 293 47.64 0.30 23.43
C ASN A 293 46.42 1.20 23.77
N ILE A 294 46.02 2.10 22.86
CA ILE A 294 44.76 2.86 22.98
C ILE A 294 43.57 1.90 22.96
N SER A 295 43.59 0.92 22.06
CA SER A 295 42.53 -0.09 21.89
C SER A 295 42.44 -1.02 23.11
N ASP A 296 43.58 -1.44 23.66
CA ASP A 296 43.66 -2.23 24.89
C ASP A 296 43.08 -1.48 26.09
N SER A 297 43.40 -0.20 26.20
CA SER A 297 42.87 0.67 27.26
C SER A 297 41.35 0.85 27.12
N ALA A 298 40.85 1.03 25.89
CA ALA A 298 39.40 1.04 25.64
C ALA A 298 38.74 -0.29 26.02
N ASN A 299 39.37 -1.42 25.69
CA ASN A 299 38.89 -2.74 26.08
C ASN A 299 38.89 -2.92 27.61
N GLN A 300 39.86 -2.35 28.33
CA GLN A 300 39.89 -2.36 29.78
C GLN A 300 38.69 -1.61 30.39
N ILE A 301 38.31 -0.46 29.83
CA ILE A 301 37.09 0.27 30.21
C ILE A 301 35.87 -0.62 29.98
N ALA A 302 35.71 -1.20 28.79
CA ALA A 302 34.58 -2.07 28.45
C ALA A 302 34.48 -3.32 29.35
N LYS A 303 35.62 -3.95 29.68
CA LYS A 303 35.68 -5.14 30.54
C LYS A 303 35.11 -4.91 31.94
N THR A 304 35.04 -3.66 32.43
CA THR A 304 34.37 -3.36 33.71
C THR A 304 32.88 -3.75 33.71
N VAL A 305 32.22 -3.60 32.56
CA VAL A 305 30.80 -3.96 32.35
C VAL A 305 30.64 -5.48 32.25
N LEU A 306 31.55 -6.15 31.52
CA LEU A 306 31.54 -7.61 31.38
C LEU A 306 31.85 -8.32 32.70
N ALA A 307 32.69 -7.72 33.54
CA ALA A 307 32.99 -8.19 34.89
C ALA A 307 31.86 -7.91 35.89
N GLU A 308 30.74 -7.31 35.45
CA GLU A 308 29.57 -6.99 36.27
C GLU A 308 29.93 -6.14 37.49
N LEU A 309 30.89 -5.21 37.33
CA LEU A 309 31.20 -4.26 38.39
C LEU A 309 30.00 -3.32 38.62
N PRO A 310 29.73 -2.91 39.86
CA PRO A 310 28.58 -2.07 40.19
C PRO A 310 28.70 -0.70 39.50
N SER A 311 27.66 -0.31 38.75
CA SER A 311 27.61 1.03 38.16
C SER A 311 27.41 2.08 39.24
N HIS A 312 28.27 3.10 39.26
CA HIS A 312 28.18 4.21 40.20
C HIS A 312 27.34 5.36 39.61
N PRO A 313 26.43 6.02 40.37
CA PRO A 313 25.58 7.10 39.85
C PRO A 313 26.32 8.28 39.19
N ILE A 314 27.60 8.46 39.54
CA ILE A 314 28.47 9.46 38.90
C ILE A 314 28.61 9.20 37.39
N ILE A 315 28.60 7.95 36.95
CA ILE A 315 28.72 7.58 35.55
C ILE A 315 27.58 8.19 34.75
N GLU A 316 26.33 8.05 35.24
CA GLU A 316 25.13 8.65 34.64
C GLU A 316 25.23 10.19 34.56
N LEU A 317 25.68 10.84 35.65
CA LEU A 317 25.90 12.29 35.66
C LEU A 317 26.98 12.74 34.65
N VAL A 318 28.00 11.92 34.43
CA VAL A 318 29.03 12.17 33.41
C VAL A 318 28.44 12.04 32.00
N VAL A 319 27.48 11.14 31.76
CA VAL A 319 26.73 11.07 30.47
C VAL A 319 25.95 12.35 30.23
N GLU A 320 25.13 12.74 31.21
CA GLU A 320 24.24 13.89 31.05
C GLU A 320 25.02 15.16 30.73
N GLU A 321 26.19 15.35 31.35
CA GLU A 321 26.99 16.56 31.15
C GLU A 321 28.10 16.42 30.10
N SER A 322 28.20 15.28 29.42
CA SER A 322 29.18 15.05 28.35
C SER A 322 28.79 15.80 27.07
N THR A 323 29.81 16.31 26.38
CA THR A 323 29.64 17.07 25.13
C THR A 323 29.16 16.16 23.99
N GLU A 324 29.77 14.98 23.87
CA GLU A 324 29.38 13.92 22.92
C GLU A 324 28.94 12.66 23.68
N ASN A 325 27.84 12.06 23.21
CA ASN A 325 27.23 10.86 23.76
C ASN A 325 26.95 9.84 22.65
N ILE A 326 26.90 8.57 23.05
CA ILE A 326 26.51 7.48 22.16
C ILE A 326 25.00 7.28 22.23
N PHE A 327 24.37 7.08 21.09
CA PHE A 327 22.96 6.81 20.98
C PHE A 327 22.75 5.53 20.17
N GLU A 328 21.67 4.84 20.48
CA GLU A 328 21.21 3.66 19.77
C GLU A 328 19.80 3.93 19.23
N MET A 329 19.56 3.60 17.97
CA MET A 329 18.25 3.77 17.35
C MET A 329 17.90 2.58 16.46
N LEU A 330 16.73 2.00 16.69
CA LEU A 330 16.16 0.99 15.81
C LEU A 330 15.61 1.69 14.55
N VAL A 331 15.96 1.15 13.38
CA VAL A 331 15.47 1.65 12.10
C VAL A 331 14.14 0.99 11.78
N GLU A 332 13.06 1.74 11.96
CA GLU A 332 11.70 1.32 11.63
C GLU A 332 11.40 1.53 10.13
N GLU A 333 10.35 0.91 9.59
CA GLU A 333 9.96 1.01 8.17
C GLU A 333 9.74 2.46 7.71
N SER A 334 9.26 3.29 8.63
CA SER A 334 8.92 4.69 8.44
C SER A 334 10.11 5.64 8.57
N SER A 335 11.26 5.17 9.05
CA SER A 335 12.45 6.02 9.25
C SER A 335 12.92 6.70 7.95
N LEU A 336 13.51 7.90 8.05
CA LEU A 336 13.97 8.65 6.86
C LEU A 336 15.27 8.09 6.29
N ILE A 337 15.95 7.21 7.01
CA ILE A 337 17.27 6.67 6.62
C ILE A 337 17.18 5.28 6.00
N VAL A 338 15.99 4.67 5.94
CA VAL A 338 15.74 3.38 5.30
C VAL A 338 16.19 3.41 3.84
N GLU A 339 16.94 2.37 3.44
CA GLU A 339 17.55 2.17 2.11
C GLU A 339 18.56 3.25 1.68
N LYS A 340 18.85 4.24 2.53
CA LYS A 340 19.90 5.21 2.29
C LYS A 340 21.26 4.65 2.70
N THR A 341 22.31 5.05 2.00
CA THR A 341 23.69 4.68 2.35
C THR A 341 24.19 5.59 3.46
N VAL A 342 24.94 5.12 4.47
CA VAL A 342 25.59 5.98 5.48
C VAL A 342 26.38 7.07 4.75
N PRO A 343 26.14 8.37 4.88
CA PRO A 343 25.48 9.09 5.98
C PRO A 343 24.02 9.45 5.70
N ALA A 344 23.26 8.52 5.15
CA ALA A 344 21.89 8.66 4.68
C ALA A 344 21.67 9.80 3.65
N GLY A 345 22.54 9.90 2.64
CA GLY A 345 22.45 10.99 1.65
C GLY A 345 22.75 12.37 2.28
N ASN A 346 23.79 12.43 3.10
CA ASN A 346 24.18 13.57 3.97
C ASN A 346 23.24 13.89 5.13
N TYR A 347 22.08 13.25 5.26
CA TYR A 347 21.15 13.55 6.36
C TYR A 347 21.77 13.34 7.76
N LEU A 348 22.57 12.29 7.97
CA LEU A 348 23.30 12.10 9.23
C LEU A 348 24.46 13.10 9.38
N ASP A 349 25.16 13.40 8.28
CA ASP A 349 26.24 14.39 8.24
C ASP A 349 25.71 15.80 8.58
N GLU A 350 24.48 16.12 8.17
CA GLU A 350 23.82 17.39 8.46
C GLU A 350 23.69 17.60 9.96
N PHE A 351 23.39 16.57 10.77
CA PHE A 351 23.35 16.69 12.24
C PHE A 351 24.73 16.47 12.90
N GLY A 352 25.82 16.34 12.12
CA GLY A 352 27.13 15.99 12.65
C GLY A 352 27.19 14.60 13.29
N ILE A 353 26.30 13.70 12.89
CA ILE A 353 26.20 12.35 13.46
C ILE A 353 27.20 11.42 12.79
N ARG A 354 28.08 10.82 13.60
CA ARG A 354 29.01 9.76 13.19
C ARG A 354 28.41 8.39 13.53
N VAL A 355 28.16 7.58 12.51
CA VAL A 355 27.71 6.19 12.72
C VAL A 355 28.92 5.33 13.12
N LEU A 356 28.88 4.80 14.34
CA LEU A 356 29.92 3.94 14.89
C LEU A 356 29.73 2.48 14.46
N ALA A 357 28.49 2.00 14.49
CA ALA A 357 28.16 0.63 14.10
C ALA A 357 26.71 0.48 13.63
N ILE A 358 26.46 -0.55 12.82
CA ILE A 358 25.13 -1.03 12.45
C ILE A 358 25.00 -2.47 12.90
N LYS A 359 24.02 -2.76 13.75
CA LYS A 359 23.70 -4.11 14.22
C LYS A 359 22.62 -4.73 13.34
N ARG A 360 22.86 -5.98 12.91
CA ARG A 360 21.92 -6.83 12.15
C ARG A 360 21.80 -8.21 12.79
N SER A 361 20.83 -8.99 12.34
CA SER A 361 20.65 -10.40 12.76
C SER A 361 21.90 -11.28 12.55
N GLY A 362 22.77 -10.93 11.58
CA GLY A 362 24.03 -11.63 11.29
C GLY A 362 25.28 -11.11 12.02
N GLY A 363 25.16 -10.06 12.85
CA GLY A 363 26.26 -9.45 13.59
C GLY A 363 26.37 -7.93 13.41
N HIS A 364 27.47 -7.36 13.91
CA HIS A 364 27.73 -5.92 13.92
C HIS A 364 28.66 -5.51 12.76
N TYR A 365 28.29 -4.44 12.06
CA TYR A 365 29.08 -3.78 11.01
C TYR A 365 29.67 -2.50 11.58
N PHE A 366 31.00 -2.49 11.76
CA PHE A 366 31.74 -1.37 12.36
C PHE A 366 32.10 -0.31 11.34
N LYS A 367 32.10 0.97 11.77
CA LYS A 367 32.41 2.15 10.96
C LYS A 367 31.95 1.94 9.51
N PRO A 368 30.62 1.75 9.32
CA PRO A 368 30.10 1.36 8.02
C PRO A 368 30.59 2.32 6.94
N ARG A 369 31.05 1.77 5.81
CA ARG A 369 31.52 2.58 4.67
C ARG A 369 30.38 3.47 4.18
N ARG A 370 30.73 4.56 3.48
CA ARG A 370 29.73 5.53 2.97
C ARG A 370 28.70 4.95 1.98
N ARG A 371 28.96 3.75 1.45
CA ARG A 371 28.07 3.01 0.56
C ARG A 371 27.23 1.95 1.28
N THR A 372 27.45 1.73 2.57
CA THR A 372 26.68 0.76 3.35
C THR A 372 25.25 1.26 3.47
N LYS A 373 24.32 0.54 2.85
CA LYS A 373 22.88 0.79 2.99
C LYS A 373 22.38 0.41 4.37
N ILE A 374 21.50 1.22 4.92
CA ILE A 374 20.76 0.98 6.15
C ILE A 374 19.43 0.30 5.78
N HIS A 375 19.09 -0.79 6.45
CA HIS A 375 17.84 -1.53 6.21
C HIS A 375 16.90 -1.43 7.41
N VAL A 376 15.62 -1.73 7.19
CA VAL A 376 14.64 -1.88 8.27
C VAL A 376 15.09 -2.99 9.23
N GLY A 377 14.95 -2.73 10.53
CA GLY A 377 15.37 -3.63 11.60
C GLY A 377 16.86 -3.55 11.92
N ASP A 378 17.64 -2.76 11.18
CA ASP A 378 18.99 -2.37 11.60
C ASP A 378 18.91 -1.59 12.92
N THR A 379 19.88 -1.77 13.80
CA THR A 379 20.06 -0.88 14.94
C THR A 379 21.34 -0.08 14.76
N ILE A 380 21.20 1.24 14.63
CA ILE A 380 22.33 2.15 14.40
C ILE A 380 22.84 2.63 15.74
N ILE A 381 24.14 2.45 15.96
CA ILE A 381 24.87 3.04 17.07
C ILE A 381 25.66 4.22 16.52
N PHE A 382 25.42 5.40 17.06
CA PHE A 382 26.02 6.63 16.56
C PHE A 382 26.44 7.57 17.69
N THR A 383 27.31 8.52 17.37
CA THR A 383 27.79 9.55 18.30
C THR A 383 27.75 10.92 17.64
N GLY A 384 27.66 11.97 18.44
CA GLY A 384 27.65 13.36 17.99
C GLY A 384 27.40 14.29 19.17
N LEU A 385 27.34 15.59 18.87
CA LEU A 385 26.96 16.59 19.87
C LEU A 385 25.56 16.29 20.39
N ARG A 386 25.39 16.31 21.72
CA ARG A 386 24.16 15.89 22.39
C ARG A 386 22.90 16.54 21.80
N ASP A 387 22.92 17.85 21.62
CA ASP A 387 21.78 18.61 21.12
C ASP A 387 21.43 18.22 19.68
N ALA A 388 22.43 17.94 18.84
CA ALA A 388 22.24 17.53 17.46
C ALA A 388 21.67 16.10 17.34
N CYS A 389 22.17 15.17 18.16
CA CYS A 389 21.63 13.81 18.24
C CYS A 389 20.17 13.80 18.73
N ASN A 390 19.85 14.62 19.73
CA ASN A 390 18.47 14.75 20.22
C ASN A 390 17.54 15.31 19.14
N ALA A 391 17.98 16.35 18.41
CA ALA A 391 17.21 16.93 17.32
C ALA A 391 16.97 15.93 16.17
N PHE A 392 17.99 15.13 15.84
CA PHE A 392 17.87 14.04 14.87
C PHE A 392 16.85 12.98 15.31
N GLN A 393 16.93 12.51 16.56
CA GLN A 393 15.97 11.53 17.08
C GLN A 393 14.54 12.07 17.07
N GLN A 394 14.34 13.35 17.43
CA GLN A 394 13.04 14.00 17.34
C GLN A 394 12.53 14.08 15.90
N ARG A 395 13.39 14.47 14.95
CA ARG A 395 12.99 14.55 13.54
C ARG A 395 12.65 13.18 12.95
N GLU A 396 13.34 12.12 13.35
CA GLU A 396 12.97 10.76 12.98
C GLU A 396 11.58 10.40 13.52
N VAL A 397 11.28 10.68 14.80
CA VAL A 397 9.96 10.42 15.38
C VAL A 397 8.87 11.20 14.64
N GLU A 398 9.07 12.49 14.39
CA GLU A 398 8.11 13.32 13.63
C GLU A 398 7.88 12.77 12.21
N ALA A 399 8.94 12.35 11.53
CA ALA A 399 8.84 11.80 10.19
C ALA A 399 8.13 10.44 10.16
N VAL A 400 8.30 9.64 11.23
CA VAL A 400 7.53 8.41 11.42
C VAL A 400 6.04 8.72 11.53
N GLU A 401 5.66 9.69 12.38
CA GLU A 401 4.26 10.12 12.53
C GLU A 401 3.68 10.66 11.21
N GLU A 402 4.45 11.47 10.46
CA GLU A 402 4.05 11.99 9.14
C GLU A 402 3.77 10.86 8.13
N LYS A 403 4.67 9.88 8.03
CA LYS A 403 4.50 8.73 7.10
C LYS A 403 3.39 7.78 7.56
N GLU A 404 3.23 7.53 8.86
CA GLU A 404 2.13 6.71 9.36
C GLU A 404 0.78 7.36 9.05
N ALA A 405 0.67 8.69 9.19
CA ALA A 405 -0.52 9.44 8.79
C ALA A 405 -0.79 9.35 7.28
N GLU A 406 0.26 9.38 6.44
CA GLU A 406 0.14 9.20 4.98
C GLU A 406 -0.32 7.77 4.62
N ILE A 407 0.22 6.75 5.28
CA ILE A 407 -0.21 5.35 5.15
C ILE A 407 -1.67 5.19 5.59
N GLU A 408 -2.08 5.81 6.69
CA GLU A 408 -3.48 5.77 7.17
C GLU A 408 -4.42 6.49 6.20
N ALA A 409 -4.00 7.64 5.66
CA ALA A 409 -4.74 8.36 4.63
C ALA A 409 -4.90 7.52 3.35
N SER A 410 -3.84 6.83 2.93
CA SER A 410 -3.84 5.89 1.81
C SER A 410 -4.80 4.71 2.05
N LYS A 411 -4.76 4.09 3.23
CA LYS A 411 -5.72 3.04 3.63
C LYS A 411 -7.17 3.53 3.62
N LYS A 412 -7.41 4.77 4.06
CA LYS A 412 -8.74 5.40 4.04
C LYS A 412 -9.21 5.69 2.61
N ALA A 413 -8.30 6.07 1.71
CA ALA A 413 -8.58 6.23 0.28
C ALA A 413 -8.90 4.88 -0.38
N ALA A 414 -8.08 3.85 -0.13
CA ALA A 414 -8.30 2.49 -0.63
C ALA A 414 -9.66 1.91 -0.18
N LYS A 415 -10.07 2.18 1.07
CA LYS A 415 -11.39 1.79 1.56
C LYS A 415 -12.54 2.43 0.78
N LYS A 416 -12.41 3.68 0.36
CA LYS A 416 -13.43 4.34 -0.49
C LYS A 416 -13.50 3.71 -1.88
N VAL A 417 -12.35 3.39 -2.47
CA VAL A 417 -12.27 2.69 -3.78
C VAL A 417 -12.95 1.32 -3.68
N VAL A 418 -12.76 0.60 -2.57
CA VAL A 418 -13.46 -0.68 -2.34
C VAL A 418 -14.96 -0.52 -2.33
N ASP A 419 -15.51 0.46 -1.62
CA ASP A 419 -16.97 0.63 -1.57
C ASP A 419 -17.52 0.94 -2.98
N GLU A 420 -16.83 1.75 -3.79
CA GLU A 420 -17.25 2.08 -5.17
C GLU A 420 -17.11 0.89 -6.15
N VAL A 421 -16.01 0.15 -6.08
CA VAL A 421 -15.76 -1.03 -6.93
C VAL A 421 -16.72 -2.17 -6.58
N VAL A 422 -16.97 -2.41 -5.29
CA VAL A 422 -17.89 -3.45 -4.82
C VAL A 422 -19.31 -3.17 -5.32
N GLU A 423 -19.76 -1.92 -5.28
CA GLU A 423 -21.07 -1.53 -5.80
C GLU A 423 -21.18 -1.86 -7.31
N LYS A 424 -20.22 -1.39 -8.12
CA LYS A 424 -20.21 -1.65 -9.58
C LYS A 424 -20.17 -3.14 -9.91
N VAL A 425 -19.27 -3.89 -9.30
CA VAL A 425 -19.12 -5.34 -9.54
C VAL A 425 -20.37 -6.10 -9.12
N SER A 426 -20.99 -5.73 -7.99
CA SER A 426 -22.20 -6.39 -7.51
C SER A 426 -23.39 -6.19 -8.45
N GLU A 427 -23.53 -5.00 -9.05
CA GLU A 427 -24.58 -4.69 -10.00
C GLU A 427 -24.39 -5.43 -11.33
N GLU A 428 -23.18 -5.40 -11.90
CA GLU A 428 -22.90 -6.08 -13.16
C GLU A 428 -23.06 -7.60 -13.05
N VAL A 429 -22.49 -8.21 -12.00
CA VAL A 429 -22.57 -9.66 -11.81
C VAL A 429 -24.00 -10.09 -11.49
N SER A 430 -24.74 -9.35 -10.64
CA SER A 430 -26.13 -9.70 -10.33
C SER A 430 -27.05 -9.63 -11.54
N GLU A 431 -26.86 -8.65 -12.41
CA GLU A 431 -27.69 -8.50 -13.61
C GLU A 431 -27.47 -9.62 -14.63
N VAL A 432 -26.21 -9.98 -14.90
CA VAL A 432 -25.89 -11.03 -15.87
C VAL A 432 -26.37 -12.39 -15.36
N THR A 433 -26.10 -12.72 -14.10
CA THR A 433 -26.47 -14.02 -13.53
C THR A 433 -27.99 -14.17 -13.36
N ALA A 434 -28.71 -13.10 -12.98
CA ALA A 434 -30.17 -13.15 -12.87
C ALA A 434 -30.84 -13.40 -14.23
N LYS A 435 -30.32 -12.78 -15.31
CA LYS A 435 -30.82 -12.97 -16.69
C LYS A 435 -30.61 -14.39 -17.22
N GLU A 436 -29.51 -15.05 -16.87
CA GLU A 436 -29.24 -16.42 -17.32
C GLU A 436 -30.05 -17.45 -16.54
N ALA A 437 -30.15 -17.29 -15.22
CA ALA A 437 -30.89 -18.20 -14.36
C ALA A 437 -32.41 -18.17 -14.63
N SER A 438 -32.98 -16.99 -14.91
CA SER A 438 -34.43 -16.83 -15.15
C SER A 438 -34.90 -17.53 -16.44
N LYS A 439 -34.14 -17.42 -17.53
CA LYS A 439 -34.49 -17.98 -18.85
C LYS A 439 -34.73 -19.49 -18.84
N LYS A 440 -33.90 -20.25 -18.11
CA LYS A 440 -33.95 -21.72 -18.12
C LYS A 440 -35.23 -22.26 -17.50
N THR A 441 -35.65 -21.69 -16.38
CA THR A 441 -36.84 -22.13 -15.63
C THR A 441 -38.14 -21.62 -16.25
N VAL A 442 -38.14 -20.40 -16.79
CA VAL A 442 -39.31 -19.80 -17.41
C VAL A 442 -39.75 -20.57 -18.66
N LYS A 443 -38.81 -21.08 -19.45
CA LYS A 443 -39.11 -21.84 -20.67
C LYS A 443 -39.98 -23.09 -20.41
N GLU A 444 -39.70 -23.82 -19.34
CA GLU A 444 -40.46 -25.03 -18.98
C GLU A 444 -41.82 -24.72 -18.35
N ALA A 445 -41.90 -23.65 -17.56
CA ALA A 445 -43.16 -23.19 -16.98
C ALA A 445 -44.11 -22.62 -18.05
N ALA A 446 -43.57 -21.86 -19.01
CA ALA A 446 -44.33 -21.23 -20.07
C ALA A 446 -44.91 -22.24 -21.07
N SER A 447 -44.20 -23.31 -21.42
CA SER A 447 -44.74 -24.35 -22.32
C SER A 447 -45.92 -25.08 -21.69
N LYS A 448 -45.78 -25.52 -20.43
CA LYS A 448 -46.84 -26.21 -19.67
C LYS A 448 -48.07 -25.32 -19.46
N ALA A 449 -47.85 -24.04 -19.16
CA ALA A 449 -48.93 -23.07 -19.01
C ALA A 449 -49.66 -22.82 -20.33
N ALA A 450 -48.93 -22.69 -21.45
CA ALA A 450 -49.49 -22.45 -22.77
C ALA A 450 -50.38 -23.59 -23.25
N GLU A 451 -49.96 -24.84 -23.08
CA GLU A 451 -50.76 -26.03 -23.44
C GLU A 451 -52.10 -26.05 -22.68
N LYS A 452 -52.05 -25.92 -21.35
CA LYS A 452 -53.23 -25.98 -20.48
C LYS A 452 -54.18 -24.80 -20.68
N ALA A 453 -53.62 -23.60 -20.90
CA ALA A 453 -54.40 -22.40 -21.19
C ALA A 453 -55.09 -22.50 -22.55
N THR A 454 -54.38 -23.00 -23.58
CA THR A 454 -54.95 -23.18 -24.92
C THR A 454 -56.08 -24.19 -24.90
N GLU A 455 -55.90 -25.35 -24.26
CA GLU A 455 -56.97 -26.36 -24.17
C GLU A 455 -58.26 -25.81 -23.52
N LYS A 456 -58.12 -25.05 -22.43
CA LYS A 456 -59.25 -24.45 -21.70
C LYS A 456 -59.90 -23.32 -22.50
N ALA A 457 -59.12 -22.50 -23.17
CA ALA A 457 -59.61 -21.40 -24.01
C ALA A 457 -60.32 -21.92 -25.27
N SER A 458 -59.81 -22.97 -25.90
CA SER A 458 -60.38 -23.59 -27.11
C SER A 458 -61.83 -24.04 -26.92
N LYS A 459 -62.13 -24.77 -25.83
CA LYS A 459 -63.49 -25.27 -25.54
C LYS A 459 -64.50 -24.13 -25.34
N LYS A 460 -64.07 -23.06 -24.68
CA LYS A 460 -64.90 -21.87 -24.41
C LYS A 460 -65.08 -21.03 -25.68
N ALA A 461 -64.00 -20.77 -26.41
CA ALA A 461 -63.98 -19.97 -27.62
C ALA A 461 -64.84 -20.55 -28.75
N ALA A 462 -64.82 -21.87 -28.96
CA ALA A 462 -65.65 -22.53 -29.96
C ALA A 462 -67.15 -22.32 -29.68
N SER A 463 -67.58 -22.48 -28.42
CA SER A 463 -68.97 -22.29 -28.03
C SER A 463 -69.44 -20.83 -28.13
N GLU A 464 -68.62 -19.86 -27.70
CA GLU A 464 -68.96 -18.44 -27.80
C GLU A 464 -68.99 -17.96 -29.25
N ALA A 465 -68.03 -18.40 -30.07
CA ALA A 465 -67.97 -18.05 -31.48
C ALA A 465 -69.16 -18.62 -32.26
N ALA A 466 -69.57 -19.86 -31.98
CA ALA A 466 -70.70 -20.50 -32.63
C ALA A 466 -72.02 -19.73 -32.38
N VAL A 467 -72.27 -19.33 -31.13
CA VAL A 467 -73.48 -18.56 -30.77
C VAL A 467 -73.48 -17.19 -31.44
N GLU A 468 -72.37 -16.44 -31.34
CA GLU A 468 -72.26 -15.08 -31.89
C GLU A 468 -72.35 -15.08 -33.43
N VAL A 469 -71.73 -16.05 -34.08
CA VAL A 469 -71.81 -16.21 -35.54
C VAL A 469 -73.21 -16.65 -35.96
N ALA A 470 -73.82 -17.62 -35.28
CA ALA A 470 -75.16 -18.10 -35.60
C ALA A 470 -76.18 -16.96 -35.51
N GLU A 471 -76.11 -16.08 -34.51
CA GLU A 471 -76.96 -14.88 -34.42
C GLU A 471 -76.75 -13.91 -35.59
N SER A 472 -75.50 -13.66 -35.97
CA SER A 472 -75.19 -12.76 -37.09
C SER A 472 -75.66 -13.30 -38.44
N VAL A 473 -75.54 -14.61 -38.65
CA VAL A 473 -75.88 -15.29 -39.90
C VAL A 473 -77.39 -15.51 -40.02
N THR A 474 -78.06 -15.87 -38.93
CA THR A 474 -79.53 -16.03 -38.88
C THR A 474 -80.25 -14.70 -39.12
N LYS A 475 -79.72 -13.59 -38.59
CA LYS A 475 -80.24 -12.25 -38.90
C LYS A 475 -80.15 -11.96 -40.41
N LYS A 476 -78.99 -12.23 -41.03
CA LYS A 476 -78.81 -12.08 -42.49
C LYS A 476 -79.74 -13.01 -43.30
N MET A 477 -79.94 -14.25 -42.87
CA MET A 477 -80.88 -15.18 -43.52
C MET A 477 -82.31 -14.66 -43.44
N THR A 478 -82.73 -14.15 -42.27
CA THR A 478 -84.08 -13.59 -42.07
C THR A 478 -84.33 -12.45 -43.05
N ASP A 479 -83.40 -11.50 -43.15
CA ASP A 479 -83.48 -10.36 -44.07
C ASP A 479 -83.56 -10.83 -45.54
N LYS A 480 -82.78 -11.85 -45.90
CA LYS A 480 -82.71 -12.39 -47.27
C LYS A 480 -83.98 -13.17 -47.64
N ILE A 481 -84.52 -14.00 -46.74
CA ILE A 481 -85.78 -14.75 -46.93
C ILE A 481 -86.94 -13.78 -47.11
N VAL A 482 -87.05 -12.76 -46.24
CA VAL A 482 -88.10 -11.74 -46.35
C VAL A 482 -88.01 -11.02 -47.70
N SER A 483 -86.79 -10.68 -48.17
CA SER A 483 -86.60 -10.01 -49.46
C SER A 483 -86.99 -10.88 -50.68
N GLU A 484 -86.67 -12.18 -50.66
CA GLU A 484 -86.95 -13.14 -51.74
C GLU A 484 -88.43 -13.52 -51.79
N VAL A 485 -89.04 -13.79 -50.63
CA VAL A 485 -90.48 -14.12 -50.54
C VAL A 485 -91.33 -12.95 -51.04
N VAL A 486 -90.99 -11.71 -50.68
CA VAL A 486 -91.64 -10.50 -51.19
C VAL A 486 -91.45 -10.33 -52.71
N LYS A 487 -90.29 -10.71 -53.25
CA LYS A 487 -90.00 -10.66 -54.70
C LYS A 487 -90.78 -11.69 -55.52
N GLU A 488 -90.93 -12.91 -55.02
CA GLU A 488 -91.63 -14.00 -55.72
C GLU A 488 -93.15 -13.86 -55.63
N THR A 489 -93.71 -13.45 -54.48
CA THR A 489 -95.16 -13.20 -54.34
C THR A 489 -95.66 -11.96 -55.09
N THR A 490 -94.79 -10.99 -55.39
CA THR A 490 -95.16 -9.83 -56.21
C THR A 490 -95.13 -10.10 -57.73
N LYS A 491 -94.52 -11.20 -58.19
CA LYS A 491 -94.56 -11.62 -59.60
C LYS A 491 -95.88 -12.31 -60.00
N THR A 492 -96.61 -12.90 -59.06
CA THR A 492 -97.80 -13.74 -59.33
C THR A 492 -99.14 -12.99 -59.38
N LYS A 493 -99.18 -11.67 -59.12
CA LYS A 493 -100.38 -10.84 -59.32
C LYS A 493 -100.13 -9.74 -60.37
N LYS A 494 -100.44 -10.03 -61.65
CA LYS A 494 -100.67 -9.02 -62.69
C LYS A 494 -102.18 -8.80 -62.81
N ASP A 495 -102.70 -7.86 -62.01
CA ASP A 495 -103.81 -6.95 -62.30
C ASP A 495 -104.46 -6.46 -60.99
N GLY A 496 -104.30 -5.16 -60.70
CA GLY A 496 -104.81 -4.48 -59.49
C GLY A 496 -104.16 -3.10 -59.26
N THR A 497 -104.96 -2.12 -58.86
CA THR A 497 -104.65 -0.68 -58.72
C THR A 497 -103.57 -0.36 -57.65
N PRO A 498 -102.90 0.81 -57.70
CA PRO A 498 -101.72 1.15 -56.86
C PRO A 498 -101.95 1.07 -55.33
N ALA A 499 -103.15 1.35 -54.83
CA ALA A 499 -103.47 1.28 -53.40
C ALA A 499 -103.53 -0.17 -52.86
N MET A 500 -103.98 -1.14 -53.67
CA MET A 500 -103.93 -2.57 -53.31
C MET A 500 -102.49 -3.13 -53.26
N LYS A 501 -101.50 -2.47 -53.89
CA LYS A 501 -100.11 -2.95 -53.89
C LYS A 501 -99.36 -2.68 -52.59
N GLU A 502 -99.75 -1.68 -51.80
CA GLU A 502 -99.03 -1.29 -50.58
C GLU A 502 -99.54 -2.05 -49.34
N GLU A 503 -100.86 -2.26 -49.24
CA GLU A 503 -101.49 -3.07 -48.18
C GLU A 503 -101.18 -4.58 -48.35
N THR A 504 -101.24 -5.11 -49.58
CA THR A 504 -100.84 -6.50 -49.86
C THR A 504 -99.35 -6.72 -49.57
N LYS A 505 -98.49 -5.72 -49.83
CA LYS A 505 -97.04 -5.81 -49.53
C LYS A 505 -96.77 -5.84 -48.03
N LYS A 506 -97.52 -5.09 -47.22
CA LYS A 506 -97.39 -5.08 -45.75
C LYS A 506 -97.84 -6.40 -45.12
N VAL A 507 -98.97 -6.96 -45.57
CA VAL A 507 -99.47 -8.26 -45.10
C VAL A 507 -98.55 -9.42 -45.51
N VAL A 508 -98.04 -9.39 -46.73
CA VAL A 508 -97.04 -10.37 -47.21
C VAL A 508 -95.72 -10.23 -46.45
N GLN A 509 -95.31 -9.01 -46.10
CA GLN A 509 -94.12 -8.75 -45.32
C GLN A 509 -94.25 -9.29 -43.87
N ASP A 510 -95.37 -9.03 -43.19
CA ASP A 510 -95.61 -9.52 -41.81
C ASP A 510 -95.77 -11.06 -41.76
N ALA A 511 -96.36 -11.66 -42.80
CA ALA A 511 -96.48 -13.11 -42.92
C ALA A 511 -95.13 -13.77 -43.24
N ALA A 512 -94.35 -13.16 -44.15
CA ALA A 512 -92.99 -13.60 -44.48
C ALA A 512 -92.05 -13.46 -43.29
N GLU A 513 -92.18 -12.40 -42.49
CA GLU A 513 -91.33 -12.18 -41.31
C GLU A 513 -91.64 -13.18 -40.19
N ASN A 514 -92.91 -13.52 -39.95
CA ASN A 514 -93.28 -14.54 -38.96
C ASN A 514 -92.93 -15.97 -39.41
N ALA A 515 -93.07 -16.28 -40.71
CA ALA A 515 -92.63 -17.55 -41.27
C ALA A 515 -91.10 -17.66 -41.24
N ALA A 516 -90.38 -16.60 -41.62
CA ALA A 516 -88.94 -16.53 -41.54
C ALA A 516 -88.45 -16.70 -40.10
N LYS A 517 -89.05 -16.02 -39.11
CA LYS A 517 -88.66 -16.16 -37.70
C LYS A 517 -88.75 -17.59 -37.17
N LYS A 518 -89.85 -18.31 -37.46
CA LYS A 518 -90.03 -19.69 -37.00
C LYS A 518 -89.10 -20.69 -37.72
N THR A 519 -88.90 -20.51 -39.02
CA THR A 519 -88.03 -21.40 -39.80
C THR A 519 -86.55 -21.14 -39.46
N VAL A 520 -86.14 -19.87 -39.37
CA VAL A 520 -84.77 -19.45 -39.01
C VAL A 520 -84.39 -19.90 -37.60
N GLU A 521 -85.33 -20.11 -36.69
CA GLU A 521 -85.04 -20.63 -35.35
C GLU A 521 -84.60 -22.12 -35.36
N ASP A 522 -85.18 -22.94 -36.25
CA ASP A 522 -84.73 -24.33 -36.46
C ASP A 522 -83.42 -24.38 -37.26
N SER A 523 -83.23 -23.46 -38.22
CA SER A 523 -81.97 -23.31 -38.95
C SER A 523 -80.85 -22.78 -38.04
N ARG A 524 -81.18 -21.93 -37.06
CA ARG A 524 -80.24 -21.37 -36.07
C ARG A 524 -79.52 -22.48 -35.32
N LYS A 525 -80.25 -23.49 -34.83
CA LYS A 525 -79.64 -24.62 -34.10
C LYS A 525 -78.67 -25.42 -34.98
N LYS A 526 -78.98 -25.59 -36.27
CA LYS A 526 -78.12 -26.32 -37.22
C LYS A 526 -76.91 -25.50 -37.67
N VAL A 527 -77.08 -24.20 -37.88
CA VAL A 527 -75.99 -23.25 -38.17
C VAL A 527 -75.07 -23.14 -36.97
N GLU A 528 -75.61 -23.07 -35.75
CA GLU A 528 -74.85 -23.06 -34.51
C GLU A 528 -74.07 -24.37 -34.31
N GLN A 529 -74.69 -25.53 -34.56
CA GLN A 529 -73.99 -26.82 -34.49
C GLN A 529 -72.85 -26.92 -35.52
N ALA A 530 -73.08 -26.54 -36.78
CA ALA A 530 -72.05 -26.59 -37.81
C ALA A 530 -70.93 -25.55 -37.57
N ALA A 531 -71.27 -24.36 -37.09
CA ALA A 531 -70.31 -23.35 -36.70
C ALA A 531 -69.44 -23.81 -35.53
N LYS A 532 -70.03 -24.57 -34.60
CA LYS A 532 -69.33 -25.16 -33.46
C LYS A 532 -68.38 -26.27 -33.90
N GLU A 533 -68.84 -27.23 -34.70
CA GLU A 533 -68.01 -28.33 -35.23
C GLU A 533 -66.83 -27.79 -36.05
N ALA A 534 -67.07 -26.85 -36.97
CA ALA A 534 -65.99 -26.25 -37.78
C ALA A 534 -65.01 -25.39 -36.96
N ALA A 535 -65.50 -24.71 -35.92
CA ALA A 535 -64.63 -24.00 -34.98
C ALA A 535 -63.78 -24.99 -34.17
N GLU A 536 -64.34 -26.10 -33.71
CA GLU A 536 -63.60 -27.15 -33.00
C GLU A 536 -62.51 -27.75 -33.90
N ASP A 537 -62.84 -28.15 -35.14
CA ASP A 537 -61.88 -28.74 -36.09
C ASP A 537 -60.75 -27.78 -36.46
N THR A 538 -61.06 -26.51 -36.74
CA THR A 538 -60.04 -25.52 -37.15
C THR A 538 -59.15 -25.09 -35.98
N ILE A 539 -59.70 -25.06 -34.76
CA ILE A 539 -58.90 -24.82 -33.55
C ILE A 539 -57.94 -25.98 -33.31
N GLU A 540 -58.34 -27.21 -33.60
CA GLU A 540 -57.48 -28.40 -33.50
C GLU A 540 -56.35 -28.37 -34.55
N GLU A 541 -56.66 -28.01 -35.80
CA GLU A 541 -55.66 -27.92 -36.89
C GLU A 541 -54.62 -26.80 -36.68
N GLU A 542 -55.04 -25.64 -36.17
CA GLU A 542 -54.16 -24.49 -35.92
C GLU A 542 -53.59 -24.44 -34.49
N SER A 543 -53.86 -25.47 -33.67
CA SER A 543 -53.50 -25.55 -32.25
C SER A 543 -52.00 -25.31 -32.00
N ASP A 544 -51.13 -25.95 -32.78
CA ASP A 544 -49.67 -25.81 -32.65
C ASP A 544 -49.18 -24.37 -32.86
N LYS A 545 -49.78 -23.65 -33.81
CA LYS A 545 -49.43 -22.25 -34.09
C LYS A 545 -49.91 -21.31 -32.97
N VAL A 546 -51.07 -21.59 -32.40
CA VAL A 546 -51.62 -20.84 -31.26
C VAL A 546 -50.75 -21.09 -30.03
N ILE A 547 -50.45 -22.34 -29.70
CA ILE A 547 -49.57 -22.72 -28.58
C ILE A 547 -48.24 -22.00 -28.70
N LYS A 548 -47.60 -22.01 -29.87
CA LYS A 548 -46.29 -21.33 -30.08
C LYS A 548 -46.33 -19.83 -29.81
N LYS A 549 -47.43 -19.13 -30.13
CA LYS A 549 -47.58 -17.70 -29.84
C LYS A 549 -47.86 -17.45 -28.36
N VAL A 550 -48.70 -18.28 -27.75
CA VAL A 550 -49.03 -18.22 -26.33
C VAL A 550 -47.79 -18.49 -25.48
N THR A 551 -46.98 -19.49 -25.83
CA THR A 551 -45.70 -19.79 -25.15
C THR A 551 -44.75 -18.60 -25.21
N LYS A 552 -44.59 -17.94 -26.36
CA LYS A 552 -43.72 -16.74 -26.47
C LYS A 552 -44.21 -15.57 -25.60
N ALA A 553 -45.52 -15.36 -25.50
CA ALA A 553 -46.09 -14.31 -24.67
C ALA A 553 -45.88 -14.62 -23.17
N ALA A 554 -46.09 -15.89 -22.78
CA ALA A 554 -45.85 -16.36 -21.42
C ALA A 554 -44.37 -16.31 -21.02
N GLU A 555 -43.46 -16.72 -21.91
CA GLU A 555 -42.02 -16.64 -21.70
C GLU A 555 -41.57 -15.21 -21.43
N LYS A 556 -42.04 -14.23 -22.21
CA LYS A 556 -41.63 -12.84 -22.04
C LYS A 556 -42.03 -12.29 -20.67
N LYS A 557 -43.32 -12.42 -20.30
CA LYS A 557 -43.85 -11.84 -19.06
C LYS A 557 -43.30 -12.56 -17.81
N ALA A 558 -43.17 -13.88 -17.86
CA ALA A 558 -42.59 -14.64 -16.75
C ALA A 558 -41.09 -14.40 -16.58
N THR A 559 -40.34 -14.09 -17.65
CA THR A 559 -38.92 -13.72 -17.53
C THR A 559 -38.74 -12.40 -16.80
N GLU A 560 -39.55 -11.39 -17.14
CA GLU A 560 -39.49 -10.05 -16.50
C GLU A 560 -39.78 -10.13 -14.98
N GLU A 561 -40.78 -10.92 -14.56
CA GLU A 561 -41.14 -11.05 -13.13
C GLU A 561 -40.14 -11.90 -12.33
N VAL A 562 -39.57 -12.95 -12.94
CA VAL A 562 -38.57 -13.81 -12.28
C VAL A 562 -37.22 -13.09 -12.16
N GLU A 563 -36.83 -12.31 -13.18
CA GLU A 563 -35.58 -11.54 -13.16
C GLU A 563 -35.55 -10.54 -12.01
N ALA A 564 -36.66 -9.83 -11.75
CA ALA A 564 -36.76 -8.87 -10.64
C ALA A 564 -36.52 -9.52 -9.27
N VAL A 565 -37.12 -10.69 -9.03
CA VAL A 565 -37.01 -11.42 -7.75
C VAL A 565 -35.61 -12.02 -7.55
N VAL A 566 -34.97 -12.48 -8.63
CA VAL A 566 -33.63 -13.06 -8.58
C VAL A 566 -32.56 -11.96 -8.42
N LYS A 567 -32.74 -10.80 -9.04
CA LYS A 567 -31.77 -9.68 -8.98
C LYS A 567 -31.55 -9.19 -7.55
N ASP A 568 -32.60 -8.97 -6.77
CA ASP A 568 -32.50 -8.47 -5.38
C ASP A 568 -31.81 -9.48 -4.44
N ALA A 569 -32.12 -10.77 -4.61
CA ALA A 569 -31.52 -11.84 -3.80
C ALA A 569 -30.03 -12.01 -4.12
N VAL A 570 -29.66 -11.93 -5.40
CA VAL A 570 -28.25 -12.05 -5.83
C VAL A 570 -27.44 -10.83 -5.41
N LYS A 571 -27.98 -9.61 -5.54
CA LYS A 571 -27.27 -8.36 -5.20
C LYS A 571 -26.76 -8.34 -3.75
N THR A 572 -27.58 -8.76 -2.79
CA THR A 572 -27.21 -8.73 -1.37
C THR A 572 -26.06 -9.71 -1.05
N ASP A 573 -26.11 -10.91 -1.64
CA ASP A 573 -25.12 -11.95 -1.40
C ASP A 573 -23.80 -11.66 -2.15
N THR A 574 -23.85 -11.04 -3.33
CA THR A 574 -22.66 -10.62 -4.10
C THR A 574 -21.95 -9.44 -3.46
N GLU A 575 -22.67 -8.42 -2.97
CA GLU A 575 -22.08 -7.27 -2.25
C GLU A 575 -21.29 -7.75 -1.03
N ARG A 576 -21.84 -8.68 -0.24
CA ARG A 576 -21.17 -9.20 0.95
C ARG A 576 -19.89 -9.98 0.63
N ALA A 577 -19.91 -10.79 -0.42
CA ALA A 577 -18.76 -11.58 -0.85
C ALA A 577 -17.65 -10.70 -1.45
N ALA A 578 -18.02 -9.78 -2.33
CA ALA A 578 -17.11 -8.82 -2.95
C ALA A 578 -16.44 -7.93 -1.89
N LYS A 579 -17.21 -7.43 -0.90
CA LYS A 579 -16.67 -6.61 0.19
C LYS A 579 -15.62 -7.33 1.02
N LYS A 580 -15.84 -8.62 1.32
CA LYS A 580 -14.87 -9.41 2.10
C LYS A 580 -13.55 -9.59 1.33
N ALA A 581 -13.63 -10.03 0.07
CA ALA A 581 -12.46 -10.27 -0.78
C ALA A 581 -11.64 -8.98 -1.01
N ALA A 582 -12.32 -7.88 -1.32
CA ALA A 582 -11.68 -6.57 -1.50
C ALA A 582 -10.96 -6.07 -0.24
N THR A 583 -11.51 -6.32 0.96
CA THR A 583 -10.86 -5.94 2.22
C THR A 583 -9.65 -6.80 2.59
N GLU A 584 -9.59 -8.05 2.13
CA GLU A 584 -8.42 -8.91 2.32
C GLU A 584 -7.29 -8.50 1.35
N ALA A 585 -7.60 -8.19 0.09
CA ALA A 585 -6.61 -7.74 -0.91
C ALA A 585 -5.84 -6.46 -0.51
N ILE A 586 -6.50 -5.50 0.17
CA ILE A 586 -5.85 -4.27 0.67
C ILE A 586 -4.82 -4.56 1.76
N LYS A 587 -4.98 -5.62 2.56
CA LYS A 587 -4.05 -5.91 3.65
C LYS A 587 -2.68 -6.36 3.17
N GLU A 588 -2.58 -6.81 1.93
CA GLU A 588 -1.37 -7.42 1.36
C GLU A 588 -0.57 -6.45 0.47
N THR A 589 -0.98 -5.17 0.33
CA THR A 589 -0.42 -4.26 -0.70
C THR A 589 -0.07 -2.86 -0.16
N SER A 590 1.04 -2.29 -0.66
CA SER A 590 1.68 -1.08 -0.12
C SER A 590 1.58 0.19 -1.01
N THR A 591 1.07 0.14 -2.25
CA THR A 591 1.09 1.28 -3.20
C THR A 591 -0.25 1.52 -3.92
N VAL A 592 -0.73 2.77 -3.97
CA VAL A 592 -2.10 3.19 -4.36
C VAL A 592 -2.52 2.81 -5.80
N GLU A 593 -1.61 2.83 -6.77
CA GLU A 593 -1.96 2.69 -8.19
C GLU A 593 -2.28 1.24 -8.64
N GLU A 594 -1.80 0.22 -7.92
CA GLU A 594 -2.11 -1.19 -8.22
C GLU A 594 -3.42 -1.68 -7.58
N HIS A 595 -3.99 -0.92 -6.64
CA HIS A 595 -5.15 -1.36 -5.85
C HIS A 595 -6.40 -1.53 -6.70
N GLU A 596 -6.71 -0.64 -7.63
CA GLU A 596 -8.01 -0.66 -8.32
C GLU A 596 -8.20 -1.96 -9.12
N LYS A 597 -7.19 -2.38 -9.88
CA LYS A 597 -7.24 -3.60 -10.69
C LYS A 597 -7.31 -4.87 -9.84
N ILE A 598 -6.46 -4.95 -8.82
CA ILE A 598 -6.42 -6.10 -7.91
C ILE A 598 -7.74 -6.22 -7.13
N ILE A 599 -8.28 -5.09 -6.65
CA ILE A 599 -9.58 -5.02 -5.98
C ILE A 599 -10.70 -5.46 -6.94
N THR A 600 -10.72 -4.98 -8.20
CA THR A 600 -11.74 -5.37 -9.18
C THR A 600 -11.69 -6.86 -9.49
N ASP A 601 -10.50 -7.44 -9.69
CA ASP A 601 -10.36 -8.85 -10.05
C ASP A 601 -10.81 -9.76 -8.90
N ALA A 602 -10.33 -9.48 -7.67
CA ALA A 602 -10.70 -10.24 -6.47
C ALA A 602 -12.19 -10.11 -6.12
N ALA A 603 -12.75 -8.89 -6.23
CA ALA A 603 -14.18 -8.66 -6.00
C ALA A 603 -15.04 -9.40 -7.05
N THR A 604 -14.62 -9.41 -8.31
CA THR A 604 -15.36 -10.04 -9.41
C THR A 604 -15.39 -11.56 -9.30
N GLU A 605 -14.25 -12.18 -8.97
CA GLU A 605 -14.16 -13.63 -8.81
C GLU A 605 -15.03 -14.12 -7.64
N ALA A 606 -14.95 -13.44 -6.49
CA ALA A 606 -15.76 -13.75 -5.32
C ALA A 606 -17.26 -13.52 -5.57
N ALA A 607 -17.63 -12.42 -6.24
CA ALA A 607 -19.01 -12.11 -6.59
C ALA A 607 -19.59 -13.20 -7.52
N LYS A 608 -18.88 -13.61 -8.58
CA LYS A 608 -19.34 -14.64 -9.51
C LYS A 608 -19.59 -15.98 -8.82
N GLY A 609 -18.66 -16.42 -7.96
CA GLY A 609 -18.78 -17.70 -7.26
C GLY A 609 -19.98 -17.79 -6.30
N VAL A 610 -20.42 -16.66 -5.75
CA VAL A 610 -21.60 -16.57 -4.86
C VAL A 610 -22.88 -16.28 -5.64
N ALA A 611 -22.81 -15.48 -6.72
CA ALA A 611 -23.95 -15.11 -7.53
C ALA A 611 -24.66 -16.34 -8.12
N GLU A 612 -23.91 -17.28 -8.68
CA GLU A 612 -24.45 -18.47 -9.33
C GLU A 612 -25.27 -19.33 -8.35
N LYS A 613 -24.69 -19.63 -7.17
CA LYS A 613 -25.36 -20.40 -6.12
C LYS A 613 -26.58 -19.70 -5.54
N SER A 614 -26.52 -18.37 -5.44
CA SER A 614 -27.61 -17.57 -4.87
C SER A 614 -28.77 -17.43 -5.86
N ALA A 615 -28.45 -17.27 -7.14
CA ALA A 615 -29.43 -17.26 -8.22
C ALA A 615 -30.16 -18.60 -8.33
N GLU A 616 -29.44 -19.72 -8.29
CA GLU A 616 -30.04 -21.06 -8.29
C GLU A 616 -31.03 -21.27 -7.13
N ARG A 617 -30.63 -20.87 -5.92
CA ARG A 617 -31.48 -20.96 -4.72
C ARG A 617 -32.71 -20.06 -4.81
N ALA A 618 -32.57 -18.84 -5.30
CA ALA A 618 -33.67 -17.89 -5.47
C ALA A 618 -34.69 -18.39 -6.50
N VAL A 619 -34.19 -18.94 -7.62
CA VAL A 619 -35.00 -19.58 -8.65
C VAL A 619 -35.75 -20.80 -8.10
N GLU A 620 -35.07 -21.64 -7.31
CA GLU A 620 -35.69 -22.85 -6.75
C GLU A 620 -36.78 -22.53 -5.72
N ARG A 621 -36.55 -21.56 -4.83
CA ARG A 621 -37.46 -21.23 -3.73
C ARG A 621 -38.68 -20.44 -4.18
N SER A 622 -38.45 -19.43 -5.02
CA SER A 622 -39.45 -18.41 -5.35
C SER A 622 -39.68 -18.31 -6.86
N GLY A 623 -38.60 -18.39 -7.65
CA GLY A 623 -38.66 -18.25 -9.11
C GLY A 623 -39.58 -19.26 -9.77
N LYS A 624 -39.59 -20.54 -9.35
CA LYS A 624 -40.51 -21.55 -9.91
C LYS A 624 -41.99 -21.18 -9.73
N ARG A 625 -42.38 -20.71 -8.53
CA ARG A 625 -43.78 -20.35 -8.23
C ARG A 625 -44.22 -19.09 -8.97
N VAL A 626 -43.34 -18.08 -8.98
CA VAL A 626 -43.57 -16.82 -9.71
C VAL A 626 -43.64 -17.09 -11.21
N ALA A 627 -42.69 -17.87 -11.75
CA ALA A 627 -42.69 -18.29 -13.15
C ALA A 627 -43.98 -19.01 -13.53
N THR A 628 -44.45 -19.96 -12.72
CA THR A 628 -45.70 -20.69 -13.01
C THR A 628 -46.92 -19.77 -13.00
N LYS A 629 -47.04 -18.88 -12.01
CA LYS A 629 -48.21 -18.01 -11.88
C LYS A 629 -48.25 -16.96 -12.99
N ALA A 630 -47.11 -16.29 -13.23
CA ALA A 630 -46.97 -15.30 -14.29
C ALA A 630 -47.18 -15.91 -15.67
N ALA A 631 -46.64 -17.12 -15.90
CA ALA A 631 -46.83 -17.85 -17.14
C ALA A 631 -48.30 -18.28 -17.33
N GLU A 632 -48.97 -18.77 -16.30
CA GLU A 632 -50.38 -19.18 -16.37
C GLU A 632 -51.31 -18.00 -16.67
N GLU A 633 -51.13 -16.85 -16.00
CA GLU A 633 -51.94 -15.65 -16.25
C GLU A 633 -51.74 -15.11 -17.67
N ALA A 634 -50.47 -14.97 -18.11
CA ALA A 634 -50.17 -14.47 -19.45
C ALA A 634 -50.60 -15.45 -20.54
N ALA A 635 -50.42 -16.76 -20.31
CA ALA A 635 -50.85 -17.79 -21.24
C ALA A 635 -52.37 -17.80 -21.39
N MET A 636 -53.12 -17.63 -20.30
CA MET A 636 -54.59 -17.61 -20.35
C MET A 636 -55.12 -16.41 -21.13
N GLU A 637 -54.58 -15.22 -20.91
CA GLU A 637 -54.97 -14.01 -21.64
C GLU A 637 -54.63 -14.11 -23.15
N ALA A 638 -53.42 -14.58 -23.47
CA ALA A 638 -53.00 -14.76 -24.86
C ALA A 638 -53.78 -15.87 -25.56
N ALA A 639 -54.07 -16.98 -24.86
CA ALA A 639 -54.84 -18.09 -25.39
C ALA A 639 -56.28 -17.67 -25.68
N GLU A 640 -56.97 -16.98 -24.78
CA GLU A 640 -58.34 -16.51 -25.03
C GLU A 640 -58.41 -15.58 -26.27
N LYS A 641 -57.42 -14.70 -26.44
CA LYS A 641 -57.37 -13.78 -27.58
C LYS A 641 -57.12 -14.48 -28.91
N GLU A 642 -56.13 -15.37 -28.98
CA GLU A 642 -55.76 -16.05 -30.23
C GLU A 642 -56.78 -17.15 -30.60
N THR A 643 -57.26 -17.94 -29.64
CA THR A 643 -58.28 -18.99 -29.89
C THR A 643 -59.61 -18.39 -30.34
N LYS A 644 -60.07 -17.29 -29.72
CA LYS A 644 -61.31 -16.60 -30.14
C LYS A 644 -61.22 -16.04 -31.55
N LYS A 645 -60.04 -15.57 -31.97
CA LYS A 645 -59.82 -15.07 -33.33
C LYS A 645 -59.89 -16.19 -34.37
N VAL A 646 -59.28 -17.34 -34.08
CA VAL A 646 -59.31 -18.53 -34.96
C VAL A 646 -60.74 -19.09 -35.02
N ALA A 647 -61.37 -19.28 -33.85
CA ALA A 647 -62.74 -19.80 -33.73
C ALA A 647 -63.77 -18.96 -34.51
N LYS A 648 -63.74 -17.62 -34.37
CA LYS A 648 -64.68 -16.73 -35.07
C LYS A 648 -64.55 -16.79 -36.59
N LYS A 649 -63.32 -16.93 -37.11
CA LYS A 649 -63.09 -16.99 -38.55
C LYS A 649 -63.66 -18.29 -39.13
N ALA A 650 -63.34 -19.42 -38.51
CA ALA A 650 -63.80 -20.74 -38.90
C ALA A 650 -65.33 -20.89 -38.78
N ALA A 651 -65.88 -20.51 -37.63
CA ALA A 651 -67.32 -20.53 -37.38
C ALA A 651 -68.09 -19.75 -38.45
N LYS A 652 -67.58 -18.57 -38.84
CA LYS A 652 -68.21 -17.70 -39.84
C LYS A 652 -68.24 -18.33 -41.23
N GLU A 653 -67.12 -18.90 -41.68
CA GLU A 653 -67.01 -19.55 -42.99
C GLU A 653 -67.96 -20.75 -43.08
N ALA A 654 -68.01 -21.60 -42.06
CA ALA A 654 -68.92 -22.75 -42.03
C ALA A 654 -70.39 -22.36 -41.90
N ALA A 655 -70.70 -21.37 -41.06
CA ALA A 655 -72.06 -20.87 -40.88
C ALA A 655 -72.63 -20.26 -42.17
N GLU A 656 -71.82 -19.53 -42.94
CA GLU A 656 -72.24 -18.95 -44.23
C GLU A 656 -72.56 -20.05 -45.26
N VAL A 657 -71.77 -21.13 -45.33
CA VAL A 657 -72.02 -22.26 -46.25
C VAL A 657 -73.31 -23.03 -45.90
N VAL A 658 -73.53 -23.31 -44.62
CA VAL A 658 -74.76 -24.00 -44.17
C VAL A 658 -75.98 -23.10 -44.35
N ALA A 659 -75.84 -21.80 -44.09
CA ALA A 659 -76.88 -20.82 -44.33
C ALA A 659 -77.28 -20.76 -45.83
N GLU A 660 -76.34 -20.75 -46.76
CA GLU A 660 -76.67 -20.73 -48.19
C GLU A 660 -77.46 -21.96 -48.64
N LYS A 661 -77.07 -23.16 -48.21
CA LYS A 661 -77.81 -24.39 -48.51
C LYS A 661 -79.22 -24.42 -47.92
N MET A 662 -79.37 -23.86 -46.72
CA MET A 662 -80.66 -23.81 -46.02
C MET A 662 -81.58 -22.74 -46.64
N LEU A 663 -81.03 -21.60 -47.07
CA LEU A 663 -81.76 -20.57 -47.81
C LEU A 663 -82.42 -21.14 -49.08
N GLU A 664 -81.71 -21.95 -49.87
CA GLU A 664 -82.28 -22.56 -51.09
C GLU A 664 -83.46 -23.50 -50.81
N LYS A 665 -83.37 -24.28 -49.73
CA LYS A 665 -84.40 -25.24 -49.34
C LYS A 665 -85.60 -24.55 -48.70
N GLU A 666 -85.36 -23.59 -47.82
CA GLU A 666 -86.38 -22.95 -47.00
C GLU A 666 -87.12 -21.82 -47.73
N VAL A 667 -86.49 -21.13 -48.69
CA VAL A 667 -87.21 -20.19 -49.58
C VAL A 667 -88.31 -20.92 -50.36
N LYS A 668 -88.05 -22.15 -50.83
CA LYS A 668 -89.07 -23.00 -51.47
C LYS A 668 -90.24 -23.32 -50.55
N GLU A 669 -89.97 -23.73 -49.31
CA GLU A 669 -91.03 -24.06 -48.34
C GLU A 669 -91.79 -22.81 -47.84
N ALA A 670 -91.09 -21.69 -47.63
CA ALA A 670 -91.70 -20.43 -47.19
C ALA A 670 -92.59 -19.81 -48.28
N VAL A 671 -92.19 -19.87 -49.55
CA VAL A 671 -93.03 -19.47 -50.70
C VAL A 671 -94.29 -20.34 -50.76
N GLN A 672 -94.18 -21.65 -50.50
CA GLN A 672 -95.30 -22.58 -50.50
C GLN A 672 -96.30 -22.28 -49.35
N LYS A 673 -95.80 -22.06 -48.13
CA LYS A 673 -96.64 -21.69 -46.95
C LYS A 673 -97.22 -20.28 -47.05
N ALA A 674 -96.50 -19.33 -47.64
CA ALA A 674 -97.02 -17.98 -47.90
C ALA A 674 -98.13 -18.01 -48.96
N ALA A 675 -98.00 -18.87 -49.99
CA ALA A 675 -99.06 -19.11 -50.96
C ALA A 675 -100.31 -19.76 -50.32
N GLU A 676 -100.14 -20.71 -49.39
CA GLU A 676 -101.26 -21.29 -48.62
C GLU A 676 -101.94 -20.27 -47.70
N LYS A 677 -101.19 -19.46 -46.95
CA LYS A 677 -101.79 -18.43 -46.08
C LYS A 677 -102.45 -17.28 -46.86
N ALA A 678 -101.92 -16.91 -48.03
CA ALA A 678 -102.56 -15.95 -48.92
C ALA A 678 -103.86 -16.48 -49.52
N ALA A 679 -103.97 -17.80 -49.74
CA ALA A 679 -105.21 -18.47 -50.15
C ALA A 679 -106.24 -18.55 -49.00
N ASP A 680 -105.78 -18.76 -47.76
CA ASP A 680 -106.64 -18.80 -46.57
C ASP A 680 -107.18 -17.41 -46.14
N GLN A 681 -106.50 -16.31 -46.48
CA GLN A 681 -106.99 -14.95 -46.24
C GLN A 681 -107.94 -14.45 -47.35
N ALA A 682 -107.74 -14.89 -48.60
CA ALA A 682 -108.66 -14.57 -49.71
C ALA A 682 -110.05 -15.21 -49.54
N THR A 683 -110.17 -16.26 -48.73
CA THR A 683 -111.44 -16.96 -48.44
C THR A 683 -112.20 -16.40 -47.23
N LYS A 684 -111.69 -15.35 -46.57
CA LYS A 684 -112.34 -14.69 -45.42
C LYS A 684 -112.96 -13.31 -45.69
N GLU A 685 -112.80 -12.74 -46.88
CA GLU A 685 -113.35 -11.41 -47.24
C GLU A 685 -114.47 -11.43 -48.30
N GLU A 686 -114.94 -12.59 -48.75
CA GLU A 686 -116.22 -12.73 -49.50
C GLU A 686 -117.32 -13.38 -48.65
N LYS A 687 -117.55 -12.81 -47.47
CA LYS A 687 -118.87 -12.86 -46.81
C LYS A 687 -119.29 -11.49 -46.33
#